data_AF-A0A975Y173-F1
#
_entry.id   AF-A0A975Y173-F1
#
_cell.length_a   1.000
_cell.length_b   1.000
_cell.length_c   1.000
_cell.angle_alpha   90.00
_cell.angle_beta   90.00
_cell.angle_gamma   90.00
#
_symmetry.space_group_name_H-M   'P 1'
#
loop_
_entity.id
_entity.type
_entity.pdbx_description
1 polymer ?
#
loop_
_entity_poly.entity_id
_entity_poly.type
_entity_poly.pdbx_seq_one_letter_code
_entity_poly.pdbx_strand_id
1 'polypeptide(L)'
;MQQEGVAETRAPYRLRVHQARALDAIERAEATGARRSWVVLPPGAGKTLVGLETARRRGRTTVVLGPNTAIQSQWLRGWTDLVGDGDQASGTRAVDTFFTALTYQSLATFDPDAEVDEDGVETGAAEEGSLLDRLHPNGRALVERLKEVGDLTLVLDECHHLLQVWGRLLQEVLDELPDAFVLGLTATPPDTLTADQRVLVDELFGDSVFSVSIPAVVREGDLAPFAELAWLTTPTSTENDWLAAQGERFAELTTALSDPAYGSTGFFAWLDERYDAGEPPDAALRMVHAGLMTLPDGARLSERHRHDPGAEDWVLLLEGWAAHLRTTGEDDAVLERIRAVLPSVGYQLTRRGIRRGRSPVDRVLARSEAKVVALTEIVGAERRGLGERMRMLVLCDHEQATATLPADLDGVLSQEAGSARLALRHLEDALPDLHPVLVTGRTVTGSAETMKALHVYVATYDPDLALRAEQGRWTSREWVPWVTRFFEEGHCHVLVGTRGLLGEGWDARAVTGLVDLTTATTSTAVVQTRGRALRTDPYWPEKVALTWSVVCVSEDHPKGGNDWNRFVRKHEGFYGVDAEGEVVAGVAHVDDAFSPYAAPPVSDFDAVNARMLARAEERETVREAWAVGTPYTDTFVHTVRITTRIPAAPVTAPAPVVLHDGDLRLRDGRPAPWRPHFALAVGLVLAALAFLLNLTPAAVVGIGVVTMLGIQTTVAVDRGRRIAEDLARPPGLEQVAFAVADGLHSAGLTSAGAAAVSVEVDTVGERRCALEGVPPEESAAFASALDEVVSPMASPRYVLPRWVLAGPVDNGDGLRVALGRLRADGELWHSVPTVLGTTGKRAQAFAAAWDRWVGGGPAIYTGSPQGEGVLVTTRGSDPFAATTVLRTSWR
;
A
#
# COMPACT_ATOMS: atom_id res chain seq x y z
N MET A 1 -5.49 18.54 -51.96
CA MET A 1 -5.54 17.40 -52.90
C MET A 1 -4.13 17.29 -53.48
N GLN A 2 -3.21 16.51 -52.92
CA GLN A 2 -3.26 15.10 -52.52
C GLN A 2 -2.93 14.90 -51.03
N GLN A 3 -3.76 14.10 -50.36
CA GLN A 3 -3.39 13.37 -49.14
C GLN A 3 -2.55 12.19 -49.60
N GLU A 4 -1.22 12.26 -49.47
CA GLU A 4 -0.41 11.04 -49.42
C GLU A 4 -0.49 10.56 -47.97
N GLY A 5 -1.50 9.71 -47.70
CA GLY A 5 -1.59 9.00 -46.44
C GLY A 5 -0.34 8.12 -46.30
N VAL A 6 0.27 8.16 -45.11
CA VAL A 6 1.22 7.16 -44.65
C VAL A 6 0.63 5.80 -45.01
N ALA A 7 1.25 5.12 -45.98
CA ALA A 7 0.78 3.85 -46.50
C ALA A 7 0.52 2.88 -45.32
N GLU A 8 -0.46 1.97 -45.45
CA GLU A 8 -0.71 0.87 -44.51
C GLU A 8 0.51 -0.08 -44.42
N THR A 9 1.63 0.39 -43.87
CA THR A 9 2.71 -0.45 -43.40
C THR A 9 2.18 -1.14 -42.15
N ARG A 10 1.99 -2.47 -42.22
CA ARG A 10 1.83 -3.30 -41.03
C ARG A 10 2.96 -2.97 -40.07
N ALA A 11 2.61 -2.66 -38.82
CA ALA A 11 3.60 -2.37 -37.78
C ALA A 11 4.67 -3.49 -37.76
N PRO A 12 5.98 -3.15 -37.69
CA PRO A 12 7.07 -4.13 -37.76
C PRO A 12 7.15 -5.05 -36.52
N TYR A 13 6.22 -4.91 -35.58
CA TYR A 13 6.17 -5.63 -34.31
C TYR A 13 4.72 -6.01 -33.96
N ARG A 14 4.59 -6.99 -33.05
CA ARG A 14 3.30 -7.39 -32.48
C ARG A 14 3.03 -6.55 -31.23
N LEU A 15 1.88 -5.89 -31.19
CA LEU A 15 1.42 -5.17 -30.00
C LEU A 15 1.11 -6.16 -28.86
N ARG A 16 1.49 -5.76 -27.65
CA ARG A 16 1.13 -6.45 -26.40
C ARG A 16 -0.34 -6.28 -26.08
N VAL A 17 -0.89 -7.11 -25.19
CA VAL A 17 -2.33 -7.12 -24.90
C VAL A 17 -2.80 -5.79 -24.31
N HIS A 18 -2.13 -5.30 -23.26
CA HIS A 18 -2.44 -3.99 -22.68
C HIS A 18 -2.22 -2.82 -23.66
N GLN A 19 -1.23 -2.90 -24.55
CA GLN A 19 -0.98 -1.86 -25.56
C GLN A 19 -2.12 -1.78 -26.58
N ALA A 20 -2.60 -2.94 -27.06
CA ALA A 20 -3.75 -3.00 -27.97
C ALA A 20 -5.01 -2.46 -27.27
N ARG A 21 -5.27 -2.87 -26.02
CA ARG A 21 -6.40 -2.37 -25.23
C ARG A 21 -6.34 -0.86 -24.99
N ALA A 22 -5.15 -0.31 -24.73
CA ALA A 22 -4.95 1.12 -24.58
C ALA A 22 -5.27 1.88 -25.87
N LEU A 23 -4.78 1.41 -27.01
CA LEU A 23 -5.06 2.00 -28.32
C LEU A 23 -6.55 1.93 -28.67
N ASP A 24 -7.20 0.78 -28.43
CA ASP A 24 -8.64 0.63 -28.65
C ASP A 24 -9.46 1.57 -27.73
N ALA A 25 -8.99 1.81 -26.49
CA ALA A 25 -9.64 2.73 -25.56
C ALA A 25 -9.51 4.19 -26.01
N ILE A 26 -8.32 4.59 -26.48
CA ILE A 26 -8.07 5.91 -27.09
C ILE A 26 -9.00 6.12 -28.30
N GLU A 27 -9.06 5.15 -29.22
CA GLU A 27 -9.89 5.24 -30.42
C GLU A 27 -11.39 5.30 -30.08
N ARG A 28 -11.85 4.54 -29.08
CA ARG A 28 -13.23 4.63 -28.59
C ARG A 28 -13.54 6.00 -27.99
N ALA A 29 -12.66 6.53 -27.15
CA ALA A 29 -12.83 7.85 -26.55
C ALA A 29 -12.93 8.93 -27.64
N GLU A 30 -12.02 8.91 -28.61
CA GLU A 30 -12.03 9.83 -29.74
C GLU A 30 -13.31 9.70 -30.58
N ALA A 31 -13.76 8.47 -30.86
CA ALA A 31 -15.00 8.22 -31.61
C ALA A 31 -16.25 8.76 -30.89
N THR A 32 -16.23 8.86 -29.55
CA THR A 32 -17.28 9.50 -28.76
C THR A 32 -17.16 11.03 -28.68
N GLY A 33 -16.17 11.61 -29.35
CA GLY A 33 -15.92 13.05 -29.43
C GLY A 33 -14.91 13.58 -28.42
N ALA A 34 -14.27 12.72 -27.61
CA ALA A 34 -13.24 13.15 -26.68
C ALA A 34 -11.99 13.63 -27.44
N ARG A 35 -11.53 14.85 -27.13
CA ARG A 35 -10.27 15.40 -27.67
C ARG A 35 -9.09 15.20 -26.73
N ARG A 36 -9.34 14.65 -25.54
CA ARG A 36 -8.34 14.43 -24.49
C ARG A 36 -8.42 12.97 -24.07
N SER A 37 -7.28 12.34 -23.86
CA SER A 37 -7.18 10.95 -23.44
C SER A 37 -6.02 10.79 -22.47
N TRP A 38 -6.27 10.13 -21.36
CA TRP A 38 -5.25 9.88 -20.34
C TRP A 38 -5.03 8.40 -20.13
N VAL A 39 -3.79 7.97 -20.38
CA VAL A 39 -3.40 6.56 -20.33
C VAL A 39 -2.29 6.35 -19.31
N VAL A 40 -2.53 5.42 -18.39
CA VAL A 40 -1.60 5.04 -17.33
C VAL A 40 -0.98 3.68 -17.65
N LEU A 41 0.32 3.66 -17.88
CA LEU A 41 1.08 2.45 -18.18
C LEU A 41 2.37 2.43 -17.36
N PRO A 42 2.69 1.33 -16.66
CA PRO A 42 3.89 1.27 -15.83
C PRO A 42 5.17 1.34 -16.68
N PRO A 43 6.33 1.68 -16.08
CA PRO A 43 7.59 1.72 -16.81
C PRO A 43 7.90 0.35 -17.41
N GLY A 44 8.36 0.32 -18.65
CA GLY A 44 8.61 -0.93 -19.39
C GLY A 44 7.39 -1.54 -20.10
N ALA A 45 6.16 -1.06 -19.82
CA ALA A 45 4.96 -1.48 -20.55
C ALA A 45 4.87 -0.90 -21.99
N GLY A 46 5.75 0.04 -22.35
CA GLY A 46 5.82 0.58 -23.71
C GLY A 46 4.92 1.79 -23.95
N LYS A 47 4.88 2.74 -22.99
CA LYS A 47 4.27 4.08 -23.14
C LYS A 47 4.60 4.75 -24.47
N THR A 48 5.90 4.81 -24.78
CA THR A 48 6.40 5.38 -26.04
C THR A 48 5.76 4.71 -27.25
N LEU A 49 5.63 3.38 -27.25
CA LEU A 49 5.05 2.64 -28.36
C LEU A 49 3.57 2.98 -28.56
N VAL A 50 2.80 3.07 -27.46
CA VAL A 50 1.39 3.46 -27.52
C VAL A 50 1.24 4.86 -28.11
N GLY A 51 2.04 5.84 -27.68
CA GLY A 51 1.94 7.18 -28.26
C GLY A 51 2.44 7.28 -29.70
N LEU A 52 3.49 6.54 -30.08
CA LEU A 52 3.97 6.46 -31.46
C LEU A 52 2.90 5.85 -32.39
N GLU A 53 2.25 4.78 -31.94
CA GLU A 53 1.19 4.13 -32.70
C GLU A 53 -0.08 4.99 -32.77
N THR A 54 -0.44 5.72 -31.70
CA THR A 54 -1.50 6.74 -31.75
C THR A 54 -1.19 7.81 -32.79
N ALA A 55 0.03 8.34 -32.82
CA ALA A 55 0.48 9.32 -33.81
C ALA A 55 0.37 8.79 -35.25
N ARG A 56 0.85 7.56 -35.47
CA ARG A 56 0.80 6.88 -36.77
C ARG A 56 -0.64 6.63 -37.22
N ARG A 57 -1.52 6.13 -36.34
CA ARG A 57 -2.93 5.82 -36.65
C ARG A 57 -3.76 7.07 -36.92
N ARG A 58 -3.51 8.17 -36.19
CA ARG A 58 -4.18 9.45 -36.43
C ARG A 58 -3.74 10.11 -37.74
N GLY A 59 -2.49 9.89 -38.17
CA GLY A 59 -1.98 10.43 -39.43
C GLY A 59 -1.94 11.98 -39.44
N ARG A 60 -1.85 12.62 -38.27
CA ARG A 60 -1.78 14.08 -38.10
C ARG A 60 -0.40 14.50 -37.62
N THR A 61 -0.02 15.75 -37.91
CA THR A 61 1.20 16.36 -37.35
C THR A 61 1.22 16.14 -35.85
N THR A 62 2.30 15.54 -35.35
CA THR A 62 2.43 15.11 -33.97
C THR A 62 3.54 15.88 -33.28
N VAL A 63 3.24 16.39 -32.09
CA VAL A 63 4.23 17.00 -31.20
C VAL A 63 4.24 16.24 -29.88
N VAL A 64 5.42 15.78 -29.48
CA VAL A 64 5.65 15.14 -28.18
C VAL A 64 6.38 16.10 -27.26
N LEU A 65 5.90 16.24 -26.03
CA LEU A 65 6.61 16.94 -24.95
C LEU A 65 7.03 15.92 -23.88
N GLY A 66 8.34 15.81 -23.63
CA GLY A 66 8.91 14.98 -22.57
C GLY A 66 9.71 15.77 -21.52
N PRO A 67 10.07 15.17 -20.38
CA PRO A 67 10.69 15.91 -19.27
C PRO A 67 12.18 16.21 -19.46
N ASN A 68 12.87 15.44 -20.31
CA ASN A 68 14.31 15.61 -20.52
C ASN A 68 14.77 15.18 -21.92
N THR A 69 16.02 15.50 -22.25
CA THR A 69 16.61 15.19 -23.57
C THR A 69 16.83 13.70 -23.83
N ALA A 70 16.89 12.86 -22.79
CA ALA A 70 17.00 11.41 -22.94
C ALA A 70 15.69 10.82 -23.49
N ILE A 71 14.55 11.22 -22.90
CA ILE A 71 13.22 10.85 -23.38
C ILE A 71 12.96 11.43 -24.77
N GLN A 72 13.31 12.69 -25.02
CA GLN A 72 13.24 13.27 -26.38
C GLN A 72 13.97 12.39 -27.41
N SER A 73 15.20 11.96 -27.11
CA SER A 73 15.99 11.11 -27.99
C SER A 73 15.42 9.69 -28.15
N GLN A 74 14.67 9.21 -27.17
CA GLN A 74 13.95 7.94 -27.23
C GLN A 74 12.75 8.02 -28.20
N TRP A 75 11.97 9.09 -28.15
CA TRP A 75 10.85 9.31 -29.05
C TRP A 75 11.29 9.47 -30.52
N LEU A 76 12.34 10.25 -30.77
CA LEU A 76 12.88 10.43 -32.12
C LEU A 76 13.35 9.11 -32.73
N ARG A 77 14.14 8.32 -31.96
CA ARG A 77 14.59 7.00 -32.40
C ARG A 77 13.42 6.05 -32.64
N GLY A 78 12.47 6.00 -31.71
CA GLY A 78 11.30 5.14 -31.84
C GLY A 78 10.43 5.46 -33.06
N TRP A 79 10.31 6.75 -33.44
CA TRP A 79 9.63 7.12 -34.68
C TRP A 79 10.40 6.66 -35.91
N THR A 80 11.72 6.93 -35.97
CA THR A 80 12.56 6.46 -37.08
C THR A 80 12.51 4.95 -37.25
N ASP A 81 12.53 4.18 -36.16
CA ASP A 81 12.42 2.72 -36.19
C ASP A 81 11.03 2.25 -36.69
N LEU A 82 9.98 3.04 -36.44
CA LEU A 82 8.60 2.72 -36.82
C LEU A 82 8.30 2.94 -38.31
N VAL A 83 8.75 4.08 -38.85
CA VAL A 83 8.39 4.51 -40.23
C VAL A 83 9.55 4.44 -41.23
N GLY A 84 10.78 4.20 -40.76
CA GLY A 84 12.01 4.20 -41.57
C GLY A 84 12.57 5.61 -41.84
N ASP A 85 13.67 5.70 -42.59
CA ASP A 85 14.40 6.94 -42.88
C ASP A 85 13.64 7.94 -43.80
N GLY A 86 12.41 7.63 -44.22
CA GLY A 86 11.65 8.37 -45.21
C GLY A 86 10.83 9.55 -44.68
N ASP A 87 10.42 9.54 -43.40
CA ASP A 87 9.57 10.56 -42.78
C ASP A 87 10.33 11.39 -41.74
N GLN A 88 10.17 12.71 -41.83
CA GLN A 88 10.95 13.69 -41.09
C GLN A 88 10.55 13.69 -39.61
N ALA A 89 11.47 13.29 -38.73
CA ALA A 89 11.40 13.53 -37.29
C ALA A 89 12.32 14.70 -36.90
N SER A 90 11.84 15.63 -36.10
CA SER A 90 12.62 16.80 -35.67
C SER A 90 12.69 16.93 -34.15
N GLY A 91 13.89 17.23 -33.65
CA GLY A 91 14.10 17.64 -32.25
C GLY A 91 14.02 19.15 -32.04
N THR A 92 13.58 19.90 -33.04
CA THR A 92 13.65 21.37 -33.07
C THR A 92 12.28 22.01 -32.91
N ARG A 93 12.24 23.24 -32.38
CA ARG A 93 10.99 23.99 -32.19
C ARG A 93 10.31 24.39 -33.51
N ALA A 94 10.87 24.07 -34.68
CA ALA A 94 10.35 24.49 -35.97
C ALA A 94 8.97 23.89 -36.28
N VAL A 95 8.67 22.66 -35.81
CA VAL A 95 7.42 21.92 -36.07
C VAL A 95 7.09 21.87 -37.57
N ASP A 96 8.12 21.78 -38.41
CA ASP A 96 8.07 21.74 -39.87
C ASP A 96 8.04 20.31 -40.42
N THR A 97 8.00 19.33 -39.52
CA THR A 97 8.05 17.90 -39.83
C THR A 97 6.83 17.19 -39.27
N PHE A 98 6.48 16.02 -39.83
CA PHE A 98 5.30 15.27 -39.38
C PHE A 98 5.37 14.91 -37.90
N PHE A 99 6.57 14.58 -37.40
CA PHE A 99 6.78 14.17 -36.01
C PHE A 99 7.85 15.04 -35.34
N THR A 100 7.46 15.79 -34.30
CA THR A 100 8.39 16.62 -33.54
C THR A 100 8.43 16.18 -32.08
N ALA A 101 9.62 15.90 -31.54
CA ALA A 101 9.78 15.62 -30.11
C ALA A 101 10.58 16.73 -29.43
N LEU A 102 10.02 17.31 -28.38
CA LEU A 102 10.59 18.42 -27.61
C LEU A 102 10.60 18.09 -26.12
N THR A 103 11.31 18.92 -25.35
CA THR A 103 11.22 18.88 -23.90
C THR A 103 10.19 19.88 -23.37
N TYR A 104 9.64 19.71 -22.17
CA TYR A 104 8.81 20.74 -21.53
C TYR A 104 9.56 22.07 -21.41
N GLN A 105 10.87 22.04 -21.11
CA GLN A 105 11.71 23.25 -21.07
C GLN A 105 11.82 23.97 -22.43
N SER A 106 11.42 23.31 -23.52
CA SER A 106 11.34 23.95 -24.82
C SER A 106 10.18 24.94 -24.93
N LEU A 107 9.13 24.75 -24.12
CA LEU A 107 7.96 25.61 -23.98
C LEU A 107 8.22 26.77 -23.00
N ALA A 108 8.69 26.48 -21.80
CA ALA A 108 8.98 27.48 -20.75
C ALA A 108 10.19 27.10 -19.88
N THR A 109 10.81 28.05 -19.20
CA THR A 109 11.80 27.75 -18.15
C THR A 109 11.30 28.40 -16.88
N PHE A 110 10.73 27.61 -15.97
CA PHE A 110 10.39 28.05 -14.63
C PHE A 110 11.51 27.66 -13.68
N ASP A 111 11.88 28.55 -12.77
CA ASP A 111 12.80 28.26 -11.67
C ASP A 111 11.97 27.73 -10.48
N PRO A 112 12.03 26.43 -10.15
CA PRO A 112 11.24 25.86 -9.06
C PRO A 112 11.56 26.49 -7.70
N ASP A 113 12.79 27.00 -7.52
CA ASP A 113 13.27 27.58 -6.28
C ASP A 113 12.85 29.06 -6.12
N ALA A 114 12.27 29.68 -7.15
CA ALA A 114 11.84 31.08 -7.12
C ALA A 114 10.42 31.28 -6.54
N GLU A 115 9.64 30.20 -6.37
CA GLU A 115 8.24 30.26 -5.91
C GLU A 115 8.03 29.76 -4.47
N VAL A 116 9.12 29.39 -3.79
CA VAL A 116 9.13 28.98 -2.39
C VAL A 116 10.03 29.95 -1.62
N ASP A 117 9.51 30.58 -0.57
CA ASP A 117 10.35 31.39 0.30
C ASP A 117 11.30 30.51 1.13
N GLU A 118 12.27 31.13 1.81
CA GLU A 118 13.24 30.42 2.68
C GLU A 118 12.57 29.60 3.80
N ASP A 119 11.27 29.79 4.04
CA ASP A 119 10.45 29.10 5.05
C ASP A 119 9.63 27.93 4.46
N GLY A 120 9.77 27.63 3.15
CA GLY A 120 9.06 26.53 2.50
C GLY A 120 7.56 26.78 2.35
N VAL A 121 7.14 28.04 2.49
CA VAL A 121 5.78 28.47 2.19
C VAL A 121 5.73 28.83 0.71
N GLU A 122 4.79 28.22 -0.01
CA GLU A 122 4.46 28.66 -1.37
C GLU A 122 4.16 30.16 -1.30
N THR A 123 4.98 30.96 -1.96
CA THR A 123 4.62 32.36 -2.15
C THR A 123 3.44 32.33 -3.10
N GLY A 124 2.24 32.52 -2.54
CA GLY A 124 1.00 32.53 -3.30
C GLY A 124 1.03 33.64 -4.34
N ALA A 125 1.58 33.35 -5.51
CA ALA A 125 1.49 34.19 -6.68
C ALA A 125 0.26 33.76 -7.48
N ALA A 126 -0.91 33.99 -6.90
CA ALA A 126 -2.02 34.48 -7.70
C ALA A 126 -1.70 35.94 -8.06
N GLU A 127 -0.65 36.16 -8.86
CA GLU A 127 -0.57 37.41 -9.62
C GLU A 127 -1.60 37.29 -10.75
N GLU A 128 -2.57 38.19 -10.75
CA GLU A 128 -3.62 38.29 -11.78
C GLU A 128 -2.97 38.55 -13.16
N GLY A 129 -2.71 37.50 -13.94
CA GLY A 129 -2.18 37.58 -15.30
C GLY A 129 -2.00 36.22 -15.95
N SER A 130 -2.10 36.16 -17.28
CA SER A 130 -1.88 34.92 -18.06
C SER A 130 -0.42 34.48 -17.99
N LEU A 131 -0.18 33.18 -17.75
CA LEU A 131 1.16 32.59 -17.79
C LEU A 131 1.76 32.58 -19.21
N LEU A 132 0.93 32.59 -20.26
CA LEU A 132 1.38 32.74 -21.64
C LEU A 132 2.13 34.07 -21.86
N ASP A 133 1.70 35.14 -21.18
CA ASP A 133 2.37 36.44 -21.21
C ASP A 133 3.71 36.45 -20.46
N ARG A 134 4.05 35.39 -19.72
CA ARG A 134 5.35 35.24 -19.06
C ARG A 134 6.32 34.38 -19.87
N LEU A 135 5.86 33.75 -20.96
CA LEU A 135 6.72 32.91 -21.80
C LEU A 135 7.82 33.73 -22.49
N HIS A 136 9.02 33.16 -22.54
CA HIS A 136 10.12 33.65 -23.37
C HIS A 136 9.66 33.72 -24.86
N PRO A 137 10.15 34.67 -25.69
CA PRO A 137 9.75 34.81 -27.09
C PRO A 137 9.78 33.50 -27.90
N ASN A 138 10.77 32.65 -27.65
CA ASN A 138 10.87 31.32 -28.27
C ASN A 138 9.72 30.36 -27.91
N GLY A 139 9.23 30.42 -26.67
CA GLY A 139 8.09 29.64 -26.19
C GLY A 139 6.78 30.14 -26.78
N ARG A 140 6.56 31.45 -26.80
CA ARG A 140 5.40 32.06 -27.47
C ARG A 140 5.36 31.72 -28.96
N ALA A 141 6.50 31.82 -29.65
CA ALA A 141 6.59 31.44 -31.06
C ALA A 141 6.33 29.95 -31.29
N LEU A 142 6.63 29.07 -30.33
CA LEU A 142 6.23 27.66 -30.40
C LEU A 142 4.71 27.51 -30.29
N VAL A 143 4.07 28.18 -29.33
CA VAL A 143 2.60 28.14 -29.17
C VAL A 143 1.90 28.62 -30.44
N GLU A 144 2.30 29.76 -31.02
CA GLU A 144 1.72 30.25 -32.28
C GLU A 144 1.88 29.25 -33.44
N ARG A 145 3.04 28.60 -33.56
CA ARG A 145 3.24 27.53 -34.56
C ARG A 145 2.31 26.35 -34.34
N LEU A 146 2.06 25.95 -33.08
CA LEU A 146 1.10 24.88 -32.78
C LEU A 146 -0.32 25.29 -33.22
N LYS A 147 -0.72 26.56 -33.01
CA LYS A 147 -2.01 27.08 -33.48
C LYS A 147 -2.12 27.06 -35.01
N GLU A 148 -1.05 27.45 -35.71
CA GLU A 148 -1.00 27.45 -37.18
C GLU A 148 -1.17 26.05 -37.78
N VAL A 149 -0.71 24.99 -37.08
CA VAL A 149 -0.90 23.60 -37.51
C VAL A 149 -2.37 23.17 -37.39
N GLY A 150 -3.08 23.61 -36.35
CA GLY A 150 -4.49 23.30 -36.12
C GLY A 150 -4.73 21.89 -35.56
N ASP A 151 -5.34 20.99 -36.35
CA ASP A 151 -5.69 19.60 -35.98
C ASP A 151 -4.42 18.73 -35.83
N LEU A 152 -3.72 18.92 -34.71
CA LEU A 152 -2.48 18.22 -34.34
C LEU A 152 -2.71 17.17 -33.24
N THR A 153 -1.76 16.25 -33.11
CA THR A 153 -1.71 15.28 -32.02
C THR A 153 -0.64 15.74 -31.02
N LEU A 154 -1.04 16.15 -29.82
CA LEU A 154 -0.13 16.54 -28.75
C LEU A 154 0.02 15.39 -27.76
N VAL A 155 1.22 14.84 -27.64
CA VAL A 155 1.54 13.78 -26.68
C VAL A 155 2.31 14.39 -25.51
N LEU A 156 1.78 14.26 -24.31
CA LEU A 156 2.41 14.71 -23.07
C LEU A 156 2.96 13.49 -22.33
N ASP A 157 4.26 13.24 -22.44
CA ASP A 157 4.92 12.11 -21.79
C ASP A 157 5.33 12.47 -20.36
N GLU A 158 5.17 11.52 -19.44
CA GLU A 158 5.27 11.72 -18.00
C GLU A 158 4.43 12.93 -17.51
N CYS A 159 3.17 12.99 -17.94
CA CYS A 159 2.30 14.14 -17.71
C CYS A 159 2.00 14.44 -16.23
N HIS A 160 2.33 13.53 -15.31
CA HIS A 160 2.24 13.78 -13.87
C HIS A 160 3.24 14.86 -13.38
N HIS A 161 4.35 15.09 -14.09
CA HIS A 161 5.26 16.21 -13.79
C HIS A 161 4.60 17.57 -14.04
N LEU A 162 3.44 17.58 -14.70
CA LEU A 162 2.73 18.77 -15.09
C LEU A 162 1.71 19.21 -14.04
N LEU A 163 1.54 18.48 -12.93
CA LEU A 163 0.47 18.74 -11.96
C LEU A 163 0.81 19.81 -10.89
N GLN A 164 1.75 20.70 -11.22
CA GLN A 164 2.15 21.84 -10.39
C GLN A 164 2.20 23.11 -11.28
N VAL A 165 3.26 23.93 -11.22
CA VAL A 165 3.39 25.20 -11.99
C VAL A 165 3.15 25.03 -13.50
N TRP A 166 3.58 23.90 -14.04
CA TRP A 166 3.40 23.56 -15.45
C TRP A 166 1.94 23.30 -15.86
N GLY A 167 1.08 22.91 -14.93
CA GLY A 167 -0.29 22.48 -15.23
C GLY A 167 -1.17 23.63 -15.65
N ARG A 168 -1.07 24.75 -14.92
CA ARG A 168 -1.76 25.99 -15.28
C ARG A 168 -1.28 26.56 -16.62
N LEU A 169 0.04 26.55 -16.87
CA LEU A 169 0.57 26.98 -18.16
C LEU A 169 0.02 26.10 -19.29
N LEU A 170 0.03 24.78 -19.10
CA LEU A 170 -0.45 23.86 -20.12
C LEU A 170 -1.95 23.99 -20.35
N GLN A 171 -2.74 24.26 -19.31
CA GLN A 171 -4.16 24.57 -19.45
C GLN A 171 -4.35 25.77 -20.38
N GLU A 172 -3.65 26.89 -20.14
CA GLU A 172 -3.70 28.06 -21.02
C GLU A 172 -3.23 27.75 -22.46
N VAL A 173 -2.18 26.93 -22.63
CA VAL A 173 -1.72 26.51 -23.97
C VAL A 173 -2.76 25.62 -24.68
N LEU A 174 -3.43 24.73 -23.96
CA LEU A 174 -4.44 23.82 -24.50
C LEU A 174 -5.75 24.56 -24.85
N ASP A 175 -6.09 25.61 -24.12
CA ASP A 175 -7.24 26.47 -24.42
C ASP A 175 -7.07 27.20 -25.76
N GLU A 176 -5.81 27.52 -26.12
CA GLU A 176 -5.46 28.07 -27.44
C GLU A 176 -5.41 27.02 -28.56
N LEU A 177 -5.52 25.73 -28.24
CA LEU A 177 -5.46 24.60 -29.17
C LEU A 177 -6.75 23.74 -29.11
N PRO A 178 -7.95 24.32 -29.32
CA PRO A 178 -9.22 23.62 -29.11
C PRO A 178 -9.46 22.44 -30.06
N ASP A 179 -8.79 22.44 -31.22
CA ASP A 179 -8.89 21.37 -32.21
C ASP A 179 -7.84 20.27 -32.02
N ALA A 180 -6.84 20.47 -31.15
CA ALA A 180 -5.81 19.47 -30.92
C ALA A 180 -6.36 18.25 -30.18
N PHE A 181 -5.84 17.08 -30.52
CA PHE A 181 -6.02 15.89 -29.70
C PHE A 181 -4.87 15.76 -28.73
N VAL A 182 -5.17 15.58 -27.46
CA VAL A 182 -4.18 15.52 -26.37
C VAL A 182 -4.15 14.11 -25.79
N LEU A 183 -2.97 13.49 -25.83
CA LEU A 183 -2.69 12.21 -25.17
C LEU A 183 -1.74 12.44 -24.00
N GLY A 184 -2.24 12.28 -22.78
CA GLY A 184 -1.42 12.20 -21.57
C GLY A 184 -0.93 10.77 -21.34
N LEU A 185 0.37 10.57 -21.22
CA LEU A 185 0.99 9.28 -20.87
C LEU A 185 1.71 9.41 -19.52
N THR A 186 1.43 8.48 -18.60
CA THR A 186 2.10 8.47 -17.29
C THR A 186 2.28 7.06 -16.75
N ALA A 187 3.26 6.87 -15.86
CA ALA A 187 3.38 5.66 -15.04
C ALA A 187 2.73 5.77 -13.66
N THR A 188 2.32 6.99 -13.27
CA THR A 188 1.82 7.28 -11.92
C THR A 188 0.29 7.15 -11.90
N PRO A 189 -0.28 6.24 -11.08
CA PRO A 189 -1.73 6.05 -11.00
C PRO A 189 -2.46 7.28 -10.42
N PRO A 190 -3.73 7.50 -10.79
CA PRO A 190 -4.54 8.62 -10.29
C PRO A 190 -4.70 8.61 -8.76
N ASP A 191 -4.78 7.42 -8.17
CA ASP A 191 -5.04 7.25 -6.74
C ASP A 191 -3.89 7.74 -5.85
N THR A 192 -2.71 7.94 -6.44
CA THR A 192 -1.52 8.46 -5.73
C THR A 192 -1.42 9.99 -5.76
N LEU A 193 -2.37 10.67 -6.41
CA LEU A 193 -2.38 12.12 -6.55
C LEU A 193 -2.98 12.81 -5.31
N THR A 194 -2.39 13.95 -4.94
CA THR A 194 -2.97 14.83 -3.91
C THR A 194 -4.34 15.36 -4.35
N ALA A 195 -5.12 15.90 -3.41
CA ALA A 195 -6.44 16.47 -3.74
C ALA A 195 -6.34 17.56 -4.82
N ASP A 196 -5.37 18.46 -4.70
CA ASP A 196 -5.15 19.54 -5.69
C ASP A 196 -4.69 19.00 -7.05
N GLN A 197 -3.82 17.99 -7.06
CA GLN A 197 -3.38 17.33 -8.29
C GLN A 197 -4.52 16.61 -9.01
N ARG A 198 -5.47 16.01 -8.28
CA ARG A 198 -6.65 15.35 -8.87
C ARG A 198 -7.54 16.36 -9.58
N VAL A 199 -7.78 17.53 -8.99
CA VAL A 199 -8.57 18.59 -9.62
C VAL A 199 -7.90 19.03 -10.93
N LEU A 200 -6.59 19.28 -10.90
CA LEU A 200 -5.81 19.64 -12.09
C LEU A 200 -5.83 18.55 -13.17
N VAL A 201 -5.72 17.28 -12.81
CA VAL A 201 -5.83 16.16 -13.77
C VAL A 201 -7.21 16.08 -14.39
N ASP A 202 -8.27 16.21 -13.59
CA ASP A 202 -9.64 16.16 -14.08
C ASP A 202 -9.91 17.30 -15.07
N GLU A 203 -9.42 18.51 -14.76
CA GLU A 203 -9.50 19.66 -15.67
C GLU A 203 -8.66 19.49 -16.95
N LEU A 204 -7.45 18.96 -16.85
CA LEU A 204 -6.53 18.82 -17.99
C LEU A 204 -6.89 17.64 -18.89
N PHE A 205 -7.35 16.53 -18.32
CA PHE A 205 -7.47 15.26 -19.03
C PHE A 205 -8.79 14.50 -18.80
N GLY A 206 -9.49 14.77 -17.69
CA GLY A 206 -10.64 13.98 -17.24
C GLY A 206 -10.26 12.59 -16.71
N ASP A 207 -11.23 11.68 -16.70
CA ASP A 207 -11.03 10.29 -16.31
C ASP A 207 -10.00 9.58 -17.20
N SER A 208 -9.22 8.67 -16.61
CA SER A 208 -8.31 7.82 -17.40
C SER A 208 -9.11 6.92 -18.33
N VAL A 209 -8.80 6.98 -19.63
CA VAL A 209 -9.43 6.12 -20.63
C VAL A 209 -8.93 4.68 -20.56
N PHE A 210 -7.72 4.49 -20.02
CA PHE A 210 -7.12 3.19 -19.80
C PHE A 210 -6.01 3.25 -18.75
N SER A 211 -6.06 2.34 -17.79
CA SER A 211 -4.97 2.06 -16.85
C SER A 211 -4.69 0.56 -16.83
N VAL A 212 -3.43 0.20 -16.56
CA VAL A 212 -3.03 -1.19 -16.31
C VAL A 212 -2.07 -1.23 -15.13
N SER A 213 -2.25 -2.18 -14.22
CA SER A 213 -1.38 -2.33 -13.07
C SER A 213 -0.05 -3.02 -13.41
N ILE A 214 0.98 -2.84 -12.58
CA ILE A 214 2.25 -3.59 -12.70
C ILE A 214 1.99 -5.11 -12.66
N PRO A 215 1.20 -5.64 -11.70
CA PRO A 215 0.84 -7.06 -11.67
C PRO A 215 0.24 -7.60 -12.96
N ALA A 216 -0.67 -6.85 -13.60
CA ALA A 216 -1.26 -7.27 -14.87
C ALA A 216 -0.20 -7.41 -15.99
N VAL A 217 0.74 -6.46 -16.09
CA VAL A 217 1.79 -6.51 -17.12
C VAL A 217 2.81 -7.63 -16.84
N VAL A 218 3.08 -7.96 -15.57
CA VAL A 218 3.89 -9.15 -15.21
C VAL A 218 3.13 -10.43 -15.56
N ARG A 219 1.84 -10.52 -15.22
CA ARG A 219 0.99 -11.68 -15.54
C ARG A 219 0.89 -11.92 -17.05
N GLU A 220 0.94 -10.87 -17.86
CA GLU A 220 1.01 -10.95 -19.33
C GLU A 220 2.38 -11.43 -19.86
N GLY A 221 3.43 -11.40 -19.04
CA GLY A 221 4.80 -11.78 -19.42
C GLY A 221 5.59 -10.65 -20.07
N ASP A 222 5.12 -9.41 -19.96
CA ASP A 222 5.73 -8.23 -20.60
C ASP A 222 6.66 -7.44 -19.67
N LEU A 223 6.59 -7.73 -18.37
CA LEU A 223 7.57 -7.39 -17.34
C LEU A 223 8.07 -8.66 -16.66
N ALA A 224 9.32 -8.65 -16.21
CA ALA A 224 9.92 -9.73 -15.46
C ALA A 224 9.21 -9.92 -14.11
N PRO A 225 8.96 -11.17 -13.67
CA PRO A 225 8.59 -11.48 -12.30
C PRO A 225 9.58 -10.88 -11.31
N PHE A 226 9.11 -10.44 -10.14
CA PHE A 226 9.96 -9.74 -9.18
C PHE A 226 9.56 -9.97 -7.72
N ALA A 227 10.50 -9.70 -6.81
CA ALA A 227 10.20 -9.56 -5.39
C ALA A 227 10.94 -8.34 -4.82
N GLU A 228 10.33 -7.73 -3.83
CA GLU A 228 10.95 -6.68 -3.03
C GLU A 228 11.41 -7.27 -1.71
N LEU A 229 12.62 -6.90 -1.29
CA LEU A 229 13.31 -7.41 -0.13
C LEU A 229 13.79 -6.24 0.72
N ALA A 230 13.89 -6.46 2.03
CA ALA A 230 14.44 -5.48 2.96
C ALA A 230 15.74 -6.00 3.57
N TRP A 231 16.65 -5.09 3.90
CA TRP A 231 17.74 -5.37 4.83
C TRP A 231 17.64 -4.39 5.99
N LEU A 232 17.38 -4.91 7.19
CA LEU A 232 17.27 -4.11 8.40
C LEU A 232 18.61 -4.05 9.10
N THR A 233 19.03 -2.85 9.49
CA THR A 233 20.29 -2.63 10.20
C THR A 233 20.14 -1.56 11.26
N THR A 234 21.02 -1.56 12.25
CA THR A 234 21.18 -0.46 13.20
C THR A 234 22.29 0.47 12.73
N PRO A 235 22.33 1.74 13.17
CA PRO A 235 23.47 2.61 12.95
C PRO A 235 24.77 2.00 13.50
N THR A 236 25.91 2.51 13.06
CA THR A 236 27.19 2.14 13.69
C THR A 236 27.19 2.52 15.18
N SER A 237 28.06 1.92 15.99
CA SER A 237 28.12 2.23 17.43
C SER A 237 28.28 3.73 17.70
N THR A 238 29.16 4.40 16.93
CA THR A 238 29.38 5.85 17.05
C THR A 238 28.15 6.67 16.67
N GLU A 239 27.46 6.29 15.59
CA GLU A 239 26.22 6.94 15.16
C GLU A 239 25.09 6.74 16.19
N ASN A 240 24.98 5.54 16.76
CA ASN A 240 23.95 5.21 17.73
C ASN A 240 24.18 5.87 19.09
N ASP A 241 25.42 5.94 19.57
CA ASP A 241 25.77 6.69 20.79
C ASP A 241 25.40 8.17 20.67
N TRP A 242 25.64 8.77 19.49
CA TRP A 242 25.23 10.14 19.21
C TRP A 242 23.70 10.30 19.18
N LEU A 243 22.99 9.36 18.55
CA LEU A 243 21.52 9.35 18.49
C LEU A 243 20.91 9.25 19.90
N ALA A 244 21.40 8.32 20.73
CA ALA A 244 20.95 8.16 22.11
C ALA A 244 21.13 9.47 22.91
N ALA A 245 22.28 10.14 22.77
CA ALA A 245 22.54 11.41 23.42
C ALA A 245 21.60 12.55 22.96
N GLN A 246 21.15 12.56 21.70
CA GLN A 246 20.13 13.52 21.24
C GLN A 246 18.74 13.19 21.81
N GLY A 247 18.44 11.91 22.02
CA GLY A 247 17.16 11.42 22.51
C GLY A 247 16.94 11.67 23.99
N GLU A 248 18.01 11.67 24.79
CA GLU A 248 17.98 11.79 26.25
C GLU A 248 17.18 13.00 26.74
N ARG A 249 17.39 14.19 26.15
CA ARG A 249 16.67 15.41 26.55
C ARG A 249 15.16 15.33 26.29
N PHE A 250 14.76 14.61 25.25
CA PHE A 250 13.35 14.41 24.93
C PHE A 250 12.72 13.35 25.84
N ALA A 251 13.45 12.30 26.17
CA ALA A 251 13.05 11.30 27.17
C ALA A 251 12.88 11.95 28.56
N GLU A 252 13.79 12.84 28.97
CA GLU A 252 13.67 13.64 30.19
C GLU A 252 12.40 14.50 30.19
N LEU A 253 12.11 15.19 29.08
CA LEU A 253 10.91 16.02 28.96
C LEU A 253 9.64 15.18 29.08
N THR A 254 9.53 14.10 28.30
CA THR A 254 8.36 13.21 28.32
C THR A 254 8.14 12.56 29.68
N THR A 255 9.22 12.20 30.38
CA THR A 255 9.16 11.74 31.77
C THR A 255 8.66 12.84 32.71
N ALA A 256 9.13 14.07 32.55
CA ALA A 256 8.71 15.20 33.37
C ALA A 256 7.24 15.58 33.18
N LEU A 257 6.69 15.42 31.97
CA LEU A 257 5.27 15.65 31.67
C LEU A 257 4.32 14.70 32.44
N SER A 258 4.84 13.58 32.94
CA SER A 258 4.08 12.65 33.80
C SER A 258 3.82 13.22 35.20
N ASP A 259 4.54 14.26 35.63
CA ASP A 259 4.25 14.97 36.87
C ASP A 259 3.03 15.88 36.69
N PRO A 260 1.91 15.66 37.42
CA PRO A 260 0.72 16.51 37.33
C PRO A 260 0.99 17.98 37.70
N ALA A 261 2.08 18.26 38.43
CA ALA A 261 2.49 19.60 38.83
C ALA A 261 3.48 20.27 37.85
N TYR A 262 3.81 19.64 36.72
CA TYR A 262 4.80 20.17 35.78
C TYR A 262 4.37 21.50 35.12
N GLY A 263 3.06 21.77 35.03
CA GLY A 263 2.48 23.06 34.66
C GLY A 263 1.19 23.33 35.43
N SER A 264 0.62 24.53 35.27
CA SER A 264 -0.62 24.95 35.95
C SER A 264 -1.78 23.99 35.72
N THR A 265 -1.83 23.38 34.52
CA THR A 265 -2.67 22.23 34.20
C THR A 265 -1.76 21.09 33.74
N GLY A 266 -1.71 19.98 34.50
CA GLY A 266 -0.89 18.81 34.15
C GLY A 266 -1.20 18.27 32.76
N PHE A 267 -0.16 17.83 32.02
CA PHE A 267 -0.27 17.47 30.61
C PHE A 267 -1.29 16.36 30.34
N PHE A 268 -1.18 15.22 31.04
CA PHE A 268 -2.11 14.10 30.85
C PHE A 268 -3.52 14.40 31.34
N ALA A 269 -3.66 15.13 32.46
CA ALA A 269 -4.96 15.55 32.96
C ALA A 269 -5.70 16.46 31.94
N TRP A 270 -4.96 17.37 31.29
CA TRP A 270 -5.49 18.19 30.22
C TRP A 270 -5.89 17.37 28.98
N LEU A 271 -5.11 16.34 28.62
CA LEU A 271 -5.44 15.45 27.51
C LEU A 271 -6.69 14.62 27.79
N ASP A 272 -6.80 14.05 28.99
CA ASP A 272 -7.98 13.29 29.42
C ASP A 272 -9.23 14.19 29.35
N GLU A 273 -9.20 15.41 29.92
CA GLU A 273 -10.32 16.35 29.85
C GLU A 273 -10.66 16.77 28.40
N ARG A 274 -9.64 17.00 27.57
CA ARG A 274 -9.82 17.43 26.18
C ARG A 274 -10.49 16.36 25.32
N TYR A 275 -10.16 15.10 25.56
CA TYR A 275 -10.60 13.98 24.73
C TYR A 275 -11.65 13.09 25.39
N ASP A 276 -12.11 13.44 26.60
CA ASP A 276 -13.18 12.76 27.34
C ASP A 276 -14.47 12.57 26.50
N ALA A 277 -14.76 13.52 25.61
CA ALA A 277 -15.88 13.47 24.69
C ALA A 277 -15.43 13.74 23.24
N GLY A 278 -15.32 12.68 22.42
CA GLY A 278 -15.03 12.79 20.99
C GLY A 278 -14.12 11.66 20.48
N GLU A 279 -13.81 11.68 19.19
CA GLU A 279 -12.81 10.78 18.61
C GLU A 279 -11.41 11.38 18.85
N PRO A 280 -10.58 10.77 19.71
CA PRO A 280 -9.22 11.26 19.96
C PRO A 280 -8.36 11.09 18.70
N PRO A 281 -7.35 11.96 18.49
CA PRO A 281 -6.38 11.75 17.43
C PRO A 281 -5.60 10.44 17.64
N ASP A 282 -5.12 9.82 16.57
CA ASP A 282 -4.31 8.58 16.63
C ASP A 282 -3.14 8.70 17.63
N ALA A 283 -2.53 9.88 17.77
CA ALA A 283 -1.48 10.16 18.75
C ALA A 283 -1.92 9.89 20.19
N ALA A 284 -3.12 10.32 20.58
CA ALA A 284 -3.66 10.06 21.91
C ALA A 284 -4.00 8.58 22.10
N LEU A 285 -4.50 7.91 21.06
CA LEU A 285 -4.72 6.45 21.10
C LEU A 285 -3.43 5.66 21.26
N ARG A 286 -2.30 6.15 20.73
CA ARG A 286 -0.97 5.59 20.99
C ARG A 286 -0.48 5.84 22.41
N MET A 287 -0.82 6.98 23.02
CA MET A 287 -0.59 7.19 24.46
C MET A 287 -1.38 6.19 25.31
N VAL A 288 -2.62 5.87 24.92
CA VAL A 288 -3.42 4.83 25.58
C VAL A 288 -2.77 3.45 25.44
N HIS A 289 -2.29 3.11 24.24
CA HIS A 289 -1.57 1.85 24.02
C HIS A 289 -0.32 1.72 24.92
N ALA A 290 0.43 2.82 25.06
CA ALA A 290 1.60 2.89 25.96
C ALA A 290 1.23 2.93 27.46
N GLY A 291 -0.06 2.90 27.82
CA GLY A 291 -0.53 2.96 29.20
C GLY A 291 -0.36 4.34 29.86
N LEU A 292 -0.16 5.40 29.08
CA LEU A 292 0.03 6.78 29.55
C LEU A 292 -1.30 7.53 29.69
N MET A 293 -2.34 7.10 29.00
CA MET A 293 -3.69 7.67 29.06
C MET A 293 -4.74 6.58 29.25
N THR A 294 -5.91 6.98 29.74
CA THR A 294 -7.09 6.10 29.74
C THR A 294 -7.76 6.12 28.36
N LEU A 295 -8.30 4.99 27.91
CA LEU A 295 -8.99 4.93 26.62
C LEU A 295 -10.22 5.84 26.66
N PRO A 296 -10.29 6.91 25.85
CA PRO A 296 -11.41 7.83 25.89
C PRO A 296 -12.72 7.16 25.49
N ASP A 297 -13.83 7.73 25.97
CA ASP A 297 -15.16 7.21 25.76
C ASP A 297 -15.53 7.14 24.27
N GLY A 298 -15.45 5.93 23.71
CA GLY A 298 -15.78 5.67 22.30
C GLY A 298 -14.62 5.47 21.35
N ALA A 299 -13.40 5.65 21.83
CA ALA A 299 -12.20 5.42 21.06
C ALA A 299 -11.84 3.92 20.94
N ARG A 300 -11.16 3.53 19.85
CA ARG A 300 -10.73 2.15 19.59
C ARG A 300 -9.25 2.06 19.28
N LEU A 301 -8.59 1.00 19.77
CA LEU A 301 -7.24 0.64 19.35
C LEU A 301 -7.30 -0.29 18.13
N SER A 302 -6.90 0.20 16.96
CA SER A 302 -6.64 -0.61 15.75
C SER A 302 -5.14 -0.92 15.63
N GLU A 303 -4.74 -1.69 14.62
CA GLU A 303 -3.32 -2.00 14.32
C GLU A 303 -2.43 -0.74 14.36
N ARG A 304 -2.90 0.37 13.76
CA ARG A 304 -2.18 1.66 13.71
C ARG A 304 -1.87 2.31 15.05
N HIS A 305 -2.46 1.83 16.13
CA HIS A 305 -2.23 2.33 17.49
C HIS A 305 -1.34 1.40 18.33
N ARG A 306 -1.00 0.20 17.83
CA ARG A 306 -0.28 -0.85 18.58
C ARG A 306 1.24 -0.69 18.50
N HIS A 307 1.72 0.53 18.74
CA HIS A 307 3.13 0.84 18.86
C HIS A 307 3.32 2.04 19.79
N ASP A 308 4.52 2.17 20.34
CA ASP A 308 4.85 3.28 21.22
C ASP A 308 4.72 4.63 20.51
N PRO A 309 4.26 5.68 21.22
CA PRO A 309 4.08 7.01 20.65
C PRO A 309 5.43 7.60 20.23
N GLY A 310 5.54 7.97 18.96
CA GLY A 310 6.75 8.57 18.40
C GLY A 310 6.87 10.06 18.73
N ALA A 311 7.99 10.69 18.36
CA ALA A 311 8.18 12.13 18.57
C ALA A 311 7.06 12.99 17.95
N GLU A 312 6.52 12.58 16.80
CA GLU A 312 5.45 13.33 16.12
C GLU A 312 4.14 13.31 16.92
N ASP A 313 3.82 12.17 17.57
CA ASP A 313 2.64 12.01 18.41
C ASP A 313 2.73 12.93 19.64
N TRP A 314 3.85 12.89 20.34
CA TRP A 314 4.13 13.78 21.47
C TRP A 314 4.07 15.25 21.07
N VAL A 315 4.66 15.62 19.93
CA VAL A 315 4.65 17.00 19.45
C VAL A 315 3.25 17.48 19.10
N LEU A 316 2.41 16.64 18.47
CA LEU A 316 1.03 16.97 18.15
C LEU A 316 0.23 17.29 19.43
N LEU A 317 0.38 16.48 20.46
CA LEU A 317 -0.31 16.68 21.75
C LEU A 317 0.27 17.87 22.53
N LEU A 318 1.59 18.05 22.50
CA LEU A 318 2.29 19.20 23.10
C LEU A 318 1.89 20.53 22.45
N GLU A 319 1.62 20.57 21.14
CA GLU A 319 1.19 21.81 20.48
C GLU A 319 -0.15 22.31 21.06
N GLY A 320 -1.10 21.40 21.25
CA GLY A 320 -2.39 21.71 21.87
C GLY A 320 -2.25 22.19 23.32
N TRP A 321 -1.44 21.48 24.12
CA TRP A 321 -1.20 21.85 25.51
C TRP A 321 -0.43 23.17 25.64
N ALA A 322 0.62 23.38 24.84
CA ALA A 322 1.36 24.64 24.83
C ALA A 322 0.50 25.84 24.42
N ALA A 323 -0.49 25.63 23.54
CA ALA A 323 -1.48 26.66 23.23
C ALA A 323 -2.35 26.99 24.45
N HIS A 324 -2.82 25.97 25.19
CA HIS A 324 -3.55 26.14 26.45
C HIS A 324 -2.74 26.90 27.50
N LEU A 325 -1.49 26.51 27.76
CA LEU A 325 -0.61 27.19 28.72
C LEU A 325 -0.35 28.67 28.40
N ARG A 326 -0.32 29.02 27.11
CA ARG A 326 -0.19 30.44 26.69
C ARG A 326 -1.42 31.27 27.03
N THR A 327 -2.60 30.64 27.10
CA THR A 327 -3.84 31.34 27.47
C THR A 327 -3.93 31.59 28.97
N THR A 328 -3.36 30.70 29.81
CA THR A 328 -3.32 30.88 31.26
C THR A 328 -2.24 31.88 31.67
N GLY A 329 -1.09 31.89 30.98
CA GLY A 329 -0.01 32.86 31.20
C GLY A 329 0.83 32.62 32.45
N GLU A 330 0.69 31.47 33.10
CA GLU A 330 1.36 31.11 34.36
C GLU A 330 2.60 30.21 34.15
N ASP A 331 2.84 29.73 32.93
CA ASP A 331 3.73 28.60 32.62
C ASP A 331 4.91 28.94 31.68
N ASP A 332 5.41 30.17 31.72
CA ASP A 332 6.52 30.62 30.84
C ASP A 332 7.76 29.72 30.95
N ALA A 333 8.09 29.25 32.16
CA ALA A 333 9.24 28.35 32.38
C ALA A 333 9.06 26.98 31.68
N VAL A 334 7.84 26.44 31.67
CA VAL A 334 7.50 25.18 31.00
C VAL A 334 7.63 25.34 29.49
N LEU A 335 7.07 26.43 28.95
CA LEU A 335 7.15 26.75 27.52
C LEU A 335 8.59 26.94 27.05
N GLU A 336 9.45 27.56 27.85
CA GLU A 336 10.88 27.72 27.53
C GLU A 336 11.64 26.38 27.60
N ARG A 337 11.29 25.47 28.52
CA ARG A 337 11.86 24.11 28.53
C ARG A 337 11.45 23.31 27.30
N ILE A 338 10.18 23.34 26.91
CA ILE A 338 9.69 22.72 25.66
C ILE A 338 10.45 23.31 24.46
N ARG A 339 10.57 24.64 24.37
CA ARG A 339 11.30 25.33 23.30
C ARG A 339 12.75 24.86 23.19
N ALA A 340 13.42 24.60 24.31
CA ALA A 340 14.81 24.15 24.35
C ALA A 340 15.01 22.69 23.93
N VAL A 341 14.01 21.82 24.14
CA VAL A 341 14.10 20.37 23.89
C VAL A 341 13.66 20.00 22.48
N LEU A 342 12.60 20.61 21.94
CA LEU A 342 12.05 20.28 20.62
C LEU A 342 13.08 20.19 19.47
N PRO A 343 14.16 21.01 19.43
CA PRO A 343 15.17 20.89 18.39
C PRO A 343 15.86 19.52 18.32
N SER A 344 15.98 18.79 19.44
CA SER A 344 16.63 17.46 19.44
C SER A 344 15.83 16.42 18.66
N VAL A 345 14.51 16.58 18.61
CA VAL A 345 13.61 15.80 17.76
C VAL A 345 13.21 16.54 16.48
N GLY A 346 13.92 17.61 16.10
CA GLY A 346 13.70 18.30 14.83
C GLY A 346 12.44 19.15 14.75
N TYR A 347 12.00 19.74 15.86
CA TYR A 347 10.89 20.68 15.92
C TYR A 347 11.31 21.99 16.60
N GLN A 348 10.54 23.05 16.39
CA GLN A 348 10.77 24.35 17.01
C GLN A 348 9.45 24.95 17.49
N LEU A 349 9.43 25.45 18.73
CA LEU A 349 8.27 26.16 19.26
C LEU A 349 8.29 27.63 18.82
N THR A 350 7.38 28.00 17.92
CA THR A 350 7.20 29.39 17.45
C THR A 350 6.01 30.05 18.17
N ARG A 351 5.84 31.37 17.96
CA ARG A 351 4.63 32.07 18.45
C ARG A 351 3.34 31.52 17.85
N ARG A 352 3.38 30.93 16.64
CA ARG A 352 2.23 30.39 15.91
C ARG A 352 1.99 28.88 16.15
N GLY A 353 2.79 28.24 17.01
CA GLY A 353 2.70 26.81 17.28
C GLY A 353 4.03 26.09 17.06
N ILE A 354 4.01 24.75 17.08
CA ILE A 354 5.21 23.95 16.85
C ILE A 354 5.38 23.75 15.35
N ARG A 355 6.61 23.92 14.84
CA ARG A 355 6.94 23.76 13.42
C ARG A 355 8.07 22.76 13.26
N ARG A 356 8.08 22.03 12.14
CA ARG A 356 9.19 21.15 11.78
C ARG A 356 10.43 22.01 11.52
N GLY A 357 11.57 21.58 12.07
CA GLY A 357 12.89 22.17 11.84
C GLY A 357 13.82 21.16 11.16
N ARG A 358 15.06 21.58 10.88
CA ARG A 358 16.10 20.66 10.39
C ARG A 358 16.47 19.67 11.50
N SER A 359 16.41 18.37 11.20
CA SER A 359 16.79 17.29 12.13
C SER A 359 18.05 16.57 11.62
N PRO A 360 19.19 16.64 12.33
CA PRO A 360 20.39 15.90 11.94
C PRO A 360 20.22 14.37 12.08
N VAL A 361 19.29 13.91 12.93
CA VAL A 361 18.89 12.50 13.11
C VAL A 361 18.53 11.84 11.79
N ASP A 362 17.70 12.51 10.98
CA ASP A 362 17.23 11.97 9.72
C ASP A 362 18.39 11.73 8.73
N ARG A 363 19.40 12.60 8.78
CA ARG A 363 20.61 12.50 7.97
C ARG A 363 21.49 11.32 8.41
N VAL A 364 21.62 11.08 9.72
CA VAL A 364 22.39 9.94 10.26
C VAL A 364 21.75 8.62 9.81
N LEU A 365 20.45 8.45 10.02
CA LEU A 365 19.76 7.22 9.59
C LEU A 365 19.79 7.03 8.07
N ALA A 366 19.57 8.09 7.30
CA ALA A 366 19.60 8.03 5.85
C ALA A 366 20.98 7.64 5.28
N ARG A 367 22.06 8.14 5.88
CA ARG A 367 23.42 8.06 5.36
C ARG A 367 24.36 7.15 6.15
N SER A 368 23.85 6.44 7.14
CA SER A 368 24.62 5.55 8.02
C SER A 368 25.54 4.63 7.22
N GLU A 369 26.79 4.50 7.67
CA GLU A 369 27.76 3.61 7.02
C GLU A 369 27.35 2.14 7.12
N ALA A 370 26.53 1.78 8.11
CA ALA A 370 25.96 0.44 8.24
C ALA A 370 25.16 0.00 7.00
N LYS A 371 24.58 0.95 6.25
CA LYS A 371 23.91 0.64 4.98
C LYS A 371 24.85 0.17 3.89
N VAL A 372 26.07 0.70 3.86
CA VAL A 372 27.09 0.29 2.89
C VAL A 372 27.69 -1.07 3.27
N VAL A 373 27.76 -1.39 4.56
CA VAL A 373 28.10 -2.74 5.02
C VAL A 373 27.04 -3.74 4.56
N ALA A 374 25.76 -3.44 4.75
CA ALA A 374 24.66 -4.25 4.26
C ALA A 374 24.68 -4.45 2.74
N LEU A 375 25.02 -3.41 1.97
CA LEU A 375 25.21 -3.50 0.52
C LEU A 375 26.19 -4.62 0.14
N THR A 376 27.32 -4.73 0.82
CA THR A 376 28.32 -5.77 0.53
C THR A 376 27.77 -7.17 0.79
N GLU A 377 27.02 -7.36 1.89
CA GLU A 377 26.39 -8.65 2.22
C GLU A 377 25.36 -9.05 1.15
N ILE A 378 24.50 -8.10 0.75
CA ILE A 378 23.47 -8.31 -0.28
C ILE A 378 24.12 -8.69 -1.62
N VAL A 379 25.10 -7.90 -2.09
CA VAL A 379 25.77 -8.17 -3.37
C VAL A 379 26.55 -9.48 -3.32
N GLY A 380 27.17 -9.79 -2.19
CA GLY A 380 27.84 -11.08 -1.97
C GLY A 380 26.88 -12.27 -2.04
N ALA A 381 25.68 -12.14 -1.46
CA ALA A 381 24.64 -13.16 -1.54
C ALA A 381 24.12 -13.35 -2.97
N GLU A 382 23.82 -12.26 -3.68
CA GLU A 382 23.40 -12.30 -5.09
C GLU A 382 24.46 -12.95 -5.99
N ARG A 383 25.75 -12.68 -5.74
CA ARG A 383 26.85 -13.32 -6.47
C ARG A 383 26.89 -14.82 -6.22
N ARG A 384 26.66 -15.28 -4.98
CA ARG A 384 26.57 -16.72 -4.66
C ARG A 384 25.40 -17.40 -5.37
N GLY A 385 24.25 -16.72 -5.47
CA GLY A 385 23.05 -17.25 -6.12
C GLY A 385 23.13 -17.27 -7.66
N LEU A 386 23.61 -16.19 -8.29
CA LEU A 386 23.55 -16.01 -9.76
C LEU A 386 24.87 -16.22 -10.49
N GLY A 387 26.01 -16.24 -9.78
CA GLY A 387 27.33 -16.35 -10.39
C GLY A 387 27.56 -15.29 -11.47
N GLU A 388 28.01 -15.71 -12.66
CA GLU A 388 28.32 -14.81 -13.78
C GLU A 388 27.10 -14.13 -14.41
N ARG A 389 25.89 -14.59 -14.12
CA ARG A 389 24.66 -13.96 -14.61
C ARG A 389 24.28 -12.72 -13.82
N MET A 390 24.88 -12.51 -12.65
CA MET A 390 24.55 -11.37 -11.79
C MET A 390 24.84 -10.03 -12.49
N ARG A 391 23.84 -9.15 -12.47
CA ARG A 391 23.91 -7.75 -12.95
C ARG A 391 23.17 -6.86 -11.97
N MET A 392 23.89 -6.31 -11.00
CA MET A 392 23.31 -5.49 -9.94
C MET A 392 23.45 -4.01 -10.23
N LEU A 393 22.39 -3.26 -9.93
CA LEU A 393 22.39 -1.81 -9.91
C LEU A 393 22.32 -1.31 -8.47
N VAL A 394 23.21 -0.40 -8.07
CA VAL A 394 23.22 0.25 -6.76
C VAL A 394 22.90 1.73 -6.95
N LEU A 395 21.81 2.19 -6.35
CA LEU A 395 21.37 3.58 -6.46
C LEU A 395 21.61 4.35 -5.18
N CYS A 396 22.23 5.51 -5.32
CA CYS A 396 22.46 6.48 -4.24
C CYS A 396 21.85 7.85 -4.61
N ASP A 397 21.62 8.71 -3.61
CA ASP A 397 21.09 10.05 -3.86
C ASP A 397 22.12 10.97 -4.53
N HIS A 398 23.41 10.80 -4.18
CA HIS A 398 24.48 11.71 -4.60
C HIS A 398 25.77 10.96 -4.95
N GLU A 399 26.57 11.51 -5.88
CA GLU A 399 27.90 10.98 -6.19
C GLU A 399 28.84 11.15 -5.00
N GLN A 400 28.83 12.35 -4.42
CA GLN A 400 29.57 12.77 -3.23
C GLN A 400 28.61 13.53 -2.33
N ALA A 401 28.73 13.38 -1.01
CA ALA A 401 28.00 14.21 -0.07
C ALA A 401 28.69 15.59 0.00
N THR A 402 28.35 16.50 -0.91
CA THR A 402 29.01 17.81 -1.10
C THR A 402 28.67 18.87 -0.05
N ALA A 403 27.83 18.57 0.94
CA ALA A 403 27.56 19.49 2.03
C ALA A 403 28.59 19.27 3.14
N THR A 404 29.34 20.32 3.51
CA THR A 404 30.09 20.35 4.77
C THR A 404 29.17 19.83 5.88
N LEU A 405 29.59 18.74 6.53
CA LEU A 405 28.83 18.20 7.66
C LEU A 405 28.64 19.33 8.68
N PRO A 406 27.44 19.52 9.21
CA PRO A 406 27.27 20.46 10.32
C PRO A 406 28.16 19.99 11.47
N ALA A 407 28.67 20.94 12.25
CA ALA A 407 29.74 20.68 13.22
C ALA A 407 29.34 19.65 14.30
N ASP A 408 28.05 19.46 14.53
CA ASP A 408 27.46 18.46 15.42
C ASP A 408 27.54 17.02 14.90
N LEU A 409 27.85 16.82 13.61
CA LEU A 409 28.02 15.51 12.96
C LEU A 409 29.48 15.20 12.60
N ASP A 410 30.42 16.08 12.94
CA ASP A 410 31.85 15.83 12.76
C ASP A 410 32.31 14.68 13.66
N GLY A 411 33.01 13.70 13.08
CA GLY A 411 33.38 12.45 13.77
C GLY A 411 32.25 11.44 13.99
N VAL A 412 30.99 11.78 13.66
CA VAL A 412 29.84 10.86 13.70
C VAL A 412 29.61 10.24 12.33
N LEU A 413 29.57 11.07 11.28
CA LEU A 413 29.48 10.62 9.89
C LEU A 413 30.77 10.97 9.16
N SER A 414 31.21 10.10 8.24
CA SER A 414 32.24 10.49 7.29
C SER A 414 31.70 11.49 6.26
N GLN A 415 32.60 12.29 5.67
CA GLN A 415 32.23 13.23 4.60
C GLN A 415 31.66 12.55 3.36
N GLU A 416 31.88 11.24 3.19
CA GLU A 416 31.36 10.46 2.06
C GLU A 416 30.16 9.59 2.44
N ALA A 417 29.66 9.68 3.69
CA ALA A 417 28.52 8.90 4.17
C ALA A 417 27.30 9.02 3.24
N GLY A 418 26.73 7.87 2.88
CA GLY A 418 25.58 7.77 1.96
C GLY A 418 25.87 8.15 0.50
N SER A 419 27.13 8.23 0.08
CA SER A 419 27.50 8.57 -1.30
C SER A 419 27.79 7.35 -2.18
N ALA A 420 27.61 7.53 -3.50
CA ALA A 420 27.94 6.51 -4.49
C ALA A 420 29.45 6.16 -4.51
N ARG A 421 30.33 7.10 -4.14
CA ARG A 421 31.77 6.84 -4.01
C ARG A 421 32.10 5.95 -2.83
N LEU A 422 31.46 6.16 -1.69
CA LEU A 422 31.63 5.29 -0.52
C LEU A 422 31.17 3.87 -0.85
N ALA A 423 30.00 3.73 -1.49
CA ALA A 423 29.49 2.44 -1.95
C ALA A 423 30.46 1.74 -2.93
N LEU A 424 31.00 2.46 -3.92
CA LEU A 424 32.00 1.92 -4.84
C LEU A 424 33.24 1.41 -4.09
N ARG A 425 33.83 2.21 -3.20
CA ARG A 425 35.06 1.81 -2.47
C ARG A 425 34.85 0.55 -1.63
N HIS A 426 33.73 0.47 -0.90
CA HIS A 426 33.42 -0.72 -0.11
C HIS A 426 33.26 -1.97 -0.98
N LEU A 427 32.64 -1.84 -2.17
CA LEU A 427 32.53 -2.94 -3.12
C LEU A 427 33.88 -3.33 -3.74
N GLU A 428 34.76 -2.37 -4.03
CA GLU A 428 36.11 -2.64 -4.55
C GLU A 428 36.98 -3.35 -3.50
N ASP A 429 36.88 -2.94 -2.24
CA ASP A 429 37.66 -3.53 -1.14
C ASP A 429 37.16 -4.93 -0.78
N ALA A 430 35.84 -5.14 -0.73
CA ALA A 430 35.25 -6.41 -0.29
C ALA A 430 35.01 -7.42 -1.42
N LEU A 431 34.68 -6.94 -2.62
CA LEU A 431 34.25 -7.76 -3.76
C LEU A 431 34.92 -7.32 -5.09
N PRO A 432 36.26 -7.25 -5.15
CA PRO A 432 36.99 -6.72 -6.32
C PRO A 432 36.70 -7.47 -7.62
N ASP A 433 36.46 -8.79 -7.54
CA ASP A 433 36.20 -9.67 -8.69
C ASP A 433 34.88 -9.33 -9.43
N LEU A 434 34.03 -8.49 -8.84
CA LEU A 434 32.80 -8.03 -9.49
C LEU A 434 33.00 -6.85 -10.44
N HIS A 435 34.21 -6.27 -10.43
CA HIS A 435 34.58 -5.11 -11.23
C HIS A 435 33.57 -3.96 -11.12
N PRO A 436 33.22 -3.49 -9.90
CA PRO A 436 32.20 -2.46 -9.74
C PRO A 436 32.58 -1.16 -10.47
N VAL A 437 31.61 -0.51 -11.09
CA VAL A 437 31.80 0.75 -11.83
C VAL A 437 30.80 1.79 -11.35
N LEU A 438 31.30 2.96 -10.96
CA LEU A 438 30.49 4.15 -10.69
C LEU A 438 30.20 4.88 -12.00
N VAL A 439 28.92 5.17 -12.27
CA VAL A 439 28.46 5.94 -13.42
C VAL A 439 27.55 7.07 -12.96
N THR A 440 27.92 8.30 -13.28
CA THR A 440 27.13 9.51 -13.05
C THR A 440 27.10 10.37 -14.30
N GLY A 441 26.28 11.42 -14.31
CA GLY A 441 26.21 12.34 -15.45
C GLY A 441 27.52 13.07 -15.75
N ARG A 442 28.50 13.01 -14.84
CA ARG A 442 29.79 13.72 -14.92
C ARG A 442 31.00 12.79 -14.85
N THR A 443 30.84 11.60 -14.29
CA THR A 443 31.96 10.73 -13.91
C THR A 443 31.65 9.30 -14.32
N VAL A 444 32.65 8.61 -14.86
CA VAL A 444 32.70 7.15 -14.92
C VAL A 444 34.03 6.70 -14.32
N THR A 445 33.98 5.82 -13.32
CA THR A 445 35.19 5.40 -12.59
C THR A 445 34.99 4.03 -11.94
N GLY A 446 36.10 3.37 -11.64
CA GLY A 446 36.20 2.11 -10.93
C GLY A 446 37.68 1.79 -10.71
N SER A 447 37.99 0.53 -10.39
CA SER A 447 39.37 0.11 -10.15
C SER A 447 40.25 0.36 -11.39
N ALA A 448 41.55 0.55 -11.17
CA ALA A 448 42.48 0.80 -12.26
C ALA A 448 42.46 -0.31 -13.32
N GLU A 449 42.22 -1.56 -12.89
CA GLU A 449 42.07 -2.71 -13.77
C GLU A 449 40.77 -2.64 -14.59
N THR A 450 39.64 -2.40 -13.94
CA THR A 450 38.33 -2.30 -14.59
C THR A 450 38.29 -1.15 -15.60
N MET A 451 38.85 0.01 -15.27
CA MET A 451 38.88 1.16 -16.18
C MET A 451 39.79 0.90 -17.38
N LYS A 452 40.89 0.17 -17.20
CA LYS A 452 41.73 -0.27 -18.31
C LYS A 452 41.00 -1.25 -19.22
N ALA A 453 40.26 -2.20 -18.64
CA ALA A 453 39.44 -3.14 -19.41
C ALA A 453 38.35 -2.42 -20.22
N LEU A 454 37.64 -1.47 -19.62
CA LEU A 454 36.65 -0.63 -20.30
C LEU A 454 37.28 0.17 -21.44
N HIS A 455 38.46 0.77 -21.21
CA HIS A 455 39.16 1.50 -22.27
C HIS A 455 39.52 0.59 -23.46
N VAL A 456 40.10 -0.59 -23.21
CA VAL A 456 40.43 -1.57 -24.26
C VAL A 456 39.17 -2.03 -25.01
N TYR A 457 38.07 -2.23 -24.28
CA TYR A 457 36.78 -2.58 -24.85
C TYR A 457 36.28 -1.49 -25.80
N VAL A 458 36.22 -0.23 -25.36
CA VAL A 458 35.82 0.89 -26.22
C VAL A 458 36.75 1.03 -27.41
N ALA A 459 38.08 0.94 -27.22
CA ALA A 459 39.06 1.05 -28.29
C ALA A 459 38.91 -0.03 -29.37
N THR A 460 38.33 -1.18 -29.04
CA THR A 460 38.07 -2.27 -29.99
C THR A 460 36.94 -1.91 -30.97
N TYR A 461 35.95 -1.13 -30.53
CA TYR A 461 34.77 -0.80 -31.34
C TYR A 461 34.75 0.66 -31.84
N ASP A 462 35.32 1.59 -31.08
CA ASP A 462 35.41 3.02 -31.36
C ASP A 462 36.77 3.58 -30.85
N PRO A 463 37.85 3.40 -31.64
CA PRO A 463 39.19 3.88 -31.28
C PRO A 463 39.27 5.40 -31.06
N ASP A 464 38.48 6.16 -31.82
CA ASP A 464 38.49 7.63 -31.75
C ASP A 464 37.84 8.12 -30.45
N LEU A 465 36.72 7.51 -30.04
CA LEU A 465 36.13 7.78 -28.73
C LEU A 465 37.06 7.36 -27.59
N ALA A 466 37.72 6.21 -27.70
CA ALA A 466 38.67 5.76 -26.68
C ALA A 466 39.82 6.76 -26.47
N LEU A 467 40.38 7.30 -27.55
CA LEU A 467 41.42 8.34 -27.47
C LEU A 467 40.89 9.64 -26.83
N ARG A 468 39.65 10.03 -27.13
CA ARG A 468 39.01 11.20 -26.50
C ARG A 468 38.74 10.95 -25.02
N ALA A 469 38.35 9.74 -24.64
CA ALA A 469 38.15 9.33 -23.26
C ALA A 469 39.45 9.45 -22.43
N GLU A 470 40.59 9.00 -22.96
CA GLU A 470 41.91 9.15 -22.31
C GLU A 470 42.28 10.62 -22.05
N GLN A 471 41.83 11.52 -22.92
CA GLN A 471 42.03 12.97 -22.77
C GLN A 471 41.00 13.62 -21.84
N GLY A 472 40.06 12.84 -21.28
CA GLY A 472 38.94 13.35 -20.48
C GLY A 472 37.88 14.10 -21.31
N ARG A 473 37.82 13.88 -22.63
CA ARG A 473 37.00 14.61 -23.62
C ARG A 473 35.88 13.76 -24.20
N TRP A 474 35.19 13.04 -23.34
CA TRP A 474 33.94 12.36 -23.64
C TRP A 474 32.83 12.88 -22.73
N THR A 475 31.58 12.63 -23.09
CA THR A 475 30.39 13.09 -22.36
C THR A 475 29.51 11.92 -21.95
N SER A 476 28.57 12.14 -21.03
CA SER A 476 27.62 11.11 -20.60
C SER A 476 26.81 10.50 -21.73
N ARG A 477 26.49 11.27 -22.78
CA ARG A 477 25.82 10.75 -23.97
C ARG A 477 26.67 9.73 -24.74
N GLU A 478 27.99 9.80 -24.62
CA GLU A 478 28.93 8.95 -25.33
C GLU A 478 29.34 7.74 -24.50
N TRP A 479 29.68 7.91 -23.21
CA TRP A 479 30.14 6.77 -22.40
C TRP A 479 29.01 5.88 -21.90
N VAL A 480 27.81 6.40 -21.64
CA VAL A 480 26.70 5.60 -21.07
C VAL A 480 26.36 4.39 -21.96
N PRO A 481 26.18 4.50 -23.29
CA PRO A 481 25.94 3.34 -24.14
C PRO A 481 27.03 2.27 -24.06
N TRP A 482 28.31 2.68 -24.00
CA TRP A 482 29.43 1.74 -23.92
C TRP A 482 29.54 1.06 -22.57
N VAL A 483 29.33 1.79 -21.47
CA VAL A 483 29.32 1.22 -20.12
C VAL A 483 28.14 0.26 -19.96
N THR A 484 26.97 0.62 -20.48
CA THR A 484 25.81 -0.29 -20.50
C THR A 484 26.15 -1.59 -21.23
N ARG A 485 26.76 -1.51 -22.42
CA ARG A 485 27.13 -2.70 -23.18
C ARG A 485 28.19 -3.54 -22.47
N PHE A 486 29.20 -2.88 -21.90
CA PHE A 486 30.26 -3.52 -21.10
C PHE A 486 29.67 -4.28 -19.90
N PHE A 487 28.68 -3.69 -19.24
CA PHE A 487 27.91 -4.31 -18.17
C PHE A 487 27.04 -5.48 -18.66
N GLU A 488 26.22 -5.30 -19.70
CA GLU A 488 25.34 -6.36 -20.21
C GLU A 488 26.13 -7.59 -20.69
N GLU A 489 27.27 -7.39 -21.35
CA GLU A 489 28.16 -8.47 -21.80
C GLU A 489 28.93 -9.15 -20.64
N GLY A 490 28.89 -8.60 -19.42
CA GLY A 490 29.45 -9.23 -18.22
C GLY A 490 30.90 -8.93 -17.93
N HIS A 491 31.44 -7.84 -18.48
CA HIS A 491 32.78 -7.37 -18.12
C HIS A 491 32.79 -6.59 -16.80
N CYS A 492 31.62 -6.14 -16.34
CA CYS A 492 31.38 -5.75 -14.94
C CYS A 492 30.01 -6.27 -14.46
N HIS A 493 29.90 -6.55 -13.16
CA HIS A 493 28.69 -7.14 -12.57
C HIS A 493 27.89 -6.17 -11.71
N VAL A 494 28.47 -5.03 -11.31
CA VAL A 494 27.81 -4.04 -10.45
C VAL A 494 28.00 -2.65 -11.03
N LEU A 495 26.90 -1.94 -11.25
CA LEU A 495 26.91 -0.51 -11.52
C LEU A 495 26.46 0.23 -10.28
N VAL A 496 27.25 1.21 -9.84
CA VAL A 496 26.89 2.16 -8.79
C VAL A 496 26.56 3.49 -9.45
N GLY A 497 25.52 4.18 -9.04
CA GLY A 497 25.27 5.51 -9.58
C GLY A 497 24.19 6.28 -8.87
N THR A 498 23.86 7.44 -9.42
CA THR A 498 22.86 8.32 -8.84
C THR A 498 21.49 8.13 -9.49
N ARG A 499 20.44 8.40 -8.73
CA ARG A 499 19.05 8.39 -9.22
C ARG A 499 18.87 9.23 -10.49
N GLY A 500 19.52 10.39 -10.59
CA GLY A 500 19.36 11.30 -11.73
C GLY A 500 19.89 10.77 -13.07
N LEU A 501 20.80 9.78 -13.07
CA LEU A 501 21.28 9.15 -14.31
C LEU A 501 20.79 7.70 -14.44
N LEU A 502 21.03 6.87 -13.43
CA LEU A 502 20.70 5.44 -13.50
C LEU A 502 19.27 5.15 -13.02
N GLY A 503 18.65 6.07 -12.27
CA GLY A 503 17.23 6.00 -11.92
C GLY A 503 16.30 6.55 -13.02
N GLU A 504 16.73 7.54 -13.81
CA GLU A 504 15.93 8.20 -14.85
C GLU A 504 16.59 8.12 -16.24
N GLY A 505 15.89 7.57 -17.24
CA GLY A 505 16.32 7.64 -18.65
C GLY A 505 17.47 6.68 -19.05
N TRP A 506 17.93 5.81 -18.16
CA TRP A 506 18.87 4.71 -18.44
C TRP A 506 18.13 3.38 -18.62
N ASP A 507 18.71 2.47 -19.40
CA ASP A 507 18.13 1.18 -19.75
C ASP A 507 19.23 0.11 -19.89
N ALA A 508 19.07 -1.00 -19.18
CA ALA A 508 19.77 -2.25 -19.41
C ALA A 508 18.83 -3.42 -19.10
N ARG A 509 18.69 -4.35 -20.04
CA ARG A 509 17.73 -5.48 -19.91
C ARG A 509 18.27 -6.57 -19.00
N ALA A 510 19.60 -6.68 -18.92
CA ALA A 510 20.28 -7.72 -18.17
C ALA A 510 20.23 -7.53 -16.64
N VAL A 511 19.75 -6.39 -16.13
CA VAL A 511 19.69 -6.12 -14.68
C VAL A 511 18.89 -7.21 -13.95
N THR A 512 19.54 -7.89 -13.02
CA THR A 512 18.98 -8.99 -12.23
C THR A 512 18.47 -8.55 -10.87
N GLY A 513 18.93 -7.39 -10.40
CA GLY A 513 18.47 -6.79 -9.16
C GLY A 513 19.00 -5.39 -8.93
N LEU A 514 18.42 -4.75 -7.91
CA LEU A 514 18.69 -3.37 -7.54
C LEU A 514 18.88 -3.28 -6.02
N VAL A 515 19.86 -2.51 -5.56
CA VAL A 515 19.99 -2.09 -4.16
C VAL A 515 19.68 -0.60 -4.09
N ASP A 516 18.57 -0.26 -3.44
CA ASP A 516 18.09 1.10 -3.26
C ASP A 516 18.59 1.68 -1.93
N LEU A 517 19.62 2.51 -2.00
CA LEU A 517 20.15 3.29 -0.88
C LEU A 517 19.63 4.73 -0.87
N THR A 518 18.65 5.05 -1.72
CA THR A 518 18.13 6.42 -1.87
C THR A 518 17.10 6.76 -0.80
N THR A 519 16.94 8.05 -0.52
CA THR A 519 15.89 8.57 0.38
C THR A 519 14.59 8.94 -0.35
N ALA A 520 14.55 8.78 -1.68
CA ALA A 520 13.41 9.15 -2.51
C ALA A 520 12.17 8.28 -2.20
N THR A 521 11.05 8.93 -1.92
CA THR A 521 9.79 8.25 -1.54
C THR A 521 8.60 8.64 -2.41
N THR A 522 8.80 9.50 -3.42
CA THR A 522 7.72 9.86 -4.35
C THR A 522 7.36 8.65 -5.22
N SER A 523 6.06 8.42 -5.43
CA SER A 523 5.54 7.29 -6.21
C SER A 523 6.21 7.17 -7.59
N THR A 524 6.36 8.30 -8.30
CA THR A 524 7.11 8.39 -9.55
C THR A 524 8.54 7.87 -9.43
N ALA A 525 9.32 8.37 -8.46
CA ALA A 525 10.73 8.02 -8.35
C ALA A 525 10.92 6.54 -8.00
N VAL A 526 10.04 6.00 -7.16
CA VAL A 526 10.01 4.59 -6.78
C VAL A 526 9.70 3.71 -8.00
N VAL A 527 8.62 4.01 -8.71
CA VAL A 527 8.17 3.24 -9.88
C VAL A 527 9.21 3.29 -11.01
N GLN A 528 9.82 4.45 -11.26
CA GLN A 528 10.88 4.61 -12.26
C GLN A 528 12.15 3.83 -11.89
N THR A 529 12.56 3.87 -10.62
CA THR A 529 13.71 3.13 -10.09
C THR A 529 13.51 1.63 -10.25
N ARG A 530 12.40 1.09 -9.72
CA ARG A 530 12.09 -0.35 -9.76
C ARG A 530 11.90 -0.86 -11.18
N GLY A 531 11.21 -0.08 -12.02
CA GLY A 531 10.93 -0.43 -13.42
C GLY A 531 12.17 -0.66 -14.29
N ARG A 532 13.38 -0.31 -13.84
CA ARG A 532 14.64 -0.66 -14.54
C ARG A 532 14.93 -2.15 -14.50
N ALA A 533 14.78 -2.77 -13.33
CA ALA A 533 15.04 -4.19 -13.16
C ALA A 533 13.93 -5.06 -13.78
N LEU A 534 12.69 -4.56 -13.80
CA LEU A 534 11.50 -5.29 -14.29
C LEU A 534 11.46 -5.55 -15.81
N ARG A 535 12.46 -5.11 -16.56
CA ARG A 535 12.49 -5.35 -18.01
C ARG A 535 12.73 -6.84 -18.29
N THR A 536 12.06 -7.42 -19.27
CA THR A 536 12.34 -8.80 -19.70
C THR A 536 13.69 -8.86 -20.42
N ASP A 537 14.49 -9.90 -20.15
CA ASP A 537 15.72 -10.18 -20.89
C ASP A 537 15.46 -11.23 -21.98
N PRO A 538 15.61 -10.91 -23.28
CA PRO A 538 15.45 -11.88 -24.36
C PRO A 538 16.41 -13.08 -24.27
N TYR A 539 17.57 -12.90 -23.64
CA TYR A 539 18.57 -13.96 -23.46
C TYR A 539 18.34 -14.77 -22.18
N TRP A 540 17.46 -14.30 -21.30
CA TRP A 540 17.07 -15.01 -20.09
C TRP A 540 15.56 -14.82 -19.77
N PRO A 541 14.66 -15.55 -20.46
CA PRO A 541 13.21 -15.43 -20.26
C PRO A 541 12.75 -15.70 -18.82
N GLU A 542 13.47 -16.55 -18.09
CA GLU A 542 13.19 -16.91 -16.70
C GLU A 542 13.75 -15.89 -15.68
N LYS A 543 14.20 -14.71 -16.13
CA LYS A 543 14.77 -13.69 -15.25
C LYS A 543 13.73 -13.24 -14.23
N VAL A 544 14.15 -13.26 -12.97
CA VAL A 544 13.45 -12.59 -11.88
C VAL A 544 14.24 -11.33 -11.50
N ALA A 545 13.55 -10.25 -11.16
CA ALA A 545 14.17 -9.03 -10.65
C ALA A 545 14.01 -8.96 -9.12
N LEU A 546 15.09 -8.72 -8.39
CA LEU A 546 15.04 -8.50 -6.94
C LEU A 546 15.41 -7.06 -6.61
N THR A 547 14.56 -6.36 -5.85
CA THR A 547 14.86 -5.03 -5.34
C THR A 547 15.11 -5.12 -3.84
N TRP A 548 16.28 -4.66 -3.39
CA TRP A 548 16.67 -4.60 -2.00
C TRP A 548 16.59 -3.17 -1.48
N SER A 549 15.81 -2.93 -0.42
CA SER A 549 15.80 -1.68 0.33
C SER A 549 16.58 -1.83 1.62
N VAL A 550 17.59 -0.99 1.85
CA VAL A 550 18.37 -1.03 3.10
C VAL A 550 17.84 0.02 4.08
N VAL A 551 17.34 -0.46 5.22
CA VAL A 551 16.62 0.35 6.22
C VAL A 551 17.42 0.39 7.51
N CYS A 552 17.80 1.59 7.94
CA CYS A 552 18.54 1.82 9.17
C CYS A 552 17.61 2.34 10.27
N VAL A 553 17.49 1.59 11.37
CA VAL A 553 16.58 1.89 12.48
C VAL A 553 17.34 1.91 13.80
N SER A 554 17.01 2.86 14.67
CA SER A 554 17.49 2.92 16.05
C SER A 554 16.31 2.92 17.01
N GLU A 555 16.40 2.17 18.11
CA GLU A 555 15.41 2.20 19.20
C GLU A 555 15.76 3.27 20.25
N ASP A 556 16.99 3.78 20.25
CA ASP A 556 17.52 4.71 21.26
C ASP A 556 17.15 6.18 20.99
N HIS A 557 16.38 6.44 19.93
CA HIS A 557 15.92 7.78 19.60
C HIS A 557 14.44 7.80 19.17
N PRO A 558 13.61 8.76 19.64
CA PRO A 558 12.19 8.89 19.27
C PRO A 558 11.87 9.07 17.77
N LYS A 559 12.89 9.37 16.97
CA LYS A 559 12.84 9.47 15.49
C LYS A 559 13.69 8.40 14.79
N GLY A 560 14.12 7.39 15.52
CA GLY A 560 14.94 6.29 15.02
C GLY A 560 14.25 5.44 13.94
N GLY A 561 12.91 5.46 13.87
CA GLY A 561 12.11 4.83 12.82
C GLY A 561 11.93 5.66 11.53
N ASN A 562 12.55 6.83 11.38
CA ASN A 562 12.33 7.67 10.20
C ASN A 562 12.65 7.00 8.86
N ASP A 563 13.67 6.15 8.85
CA ASP A 563 14.06 5.41 7.65
C ASP A 563 13.09 4.26 7.35
N TRP A 564 12.52 3.63 8.38
CA TRP A 564 11.40 2.71 8.23
C TRP A 564 10.19 3.42 7.62
N ASN A 565 9.86 4.62 8.10
CA ASN A 565 8.77 5.41 7.53
C ASN A 565 9.02 5.75 6.05
N ARG A 566 10.29 5.96 5.65
CA ARG A 566 10.65 6.10 4.23
C ARG A 566 10.38 4.80 3.48
N PHE A 567 10.85 3.67 4.01
CA PHE A 567 10.60 2.36 3.43
C PHE A 567 9.10 2.10 3.24
N VAL A 568 8.26 2.31 4.25
CA VAL A 568 6.80 2.18 4.15
C VAL A 568 6.23 3.03 3.01
N ARG A 569 6.61 4.31 2.91
CA ARG A 569 6.17 5.18 1.81
C ARG A 569 6.62 4.70 0.43
N LYS A 570 7.79 4.05 0.30
CA LYS A 570 8.20 3.43 -0.96
C LYS A 570 7.30 2.26 -1.37
N HIS A 571 6.63 1.61 -0.43
CA HIS A 571 5.75 0.49 -0.70
C HIS A 571 4.26 0.87 -0.77
N GLU A 572 3.91 2.10 -0.38
CA GLU A 572 2.54 2.61 -0.47
C GLU A 572 2.06 2.63 -1.93
N GLY A 573 0.94 1.94 -2.20
CA GLY A 573 0.41 1.78 -3.56
C GLY A 573 1.26 0.90 -4.49
N PHE A 574 2.33 0.28 -3.99
CA PHE A 574 3.16 -0.66 -4.75
C PHE A 574 2.82 -2.11 -4.39
N TYR A 575 2.80 -2.97 -5.41
CA TYR A 575 2.36 -4.36 -5.31
C TYR A 575 3.53 -5.31 -5.56
N GLY A 576 3.56 -6.40 -4.82
CA GLY A 576 4.50 -7.51 -5.00
C GLY A 576 3.84 -8.82 -4.57
N VAL A 577 4.43 -9.94 -4.95
CA VAL A 577 4.05 -11.24 -4.38
C VAL A 577 4.52 -11.32 -2.94
N ASP A 578 3.73 -11.89 -2.03
CA ASP A 578 4.15 -12.24 -0.66
C ASP A 578 4.80 -13.64 -0.60
N ALA A 579 4.93 -14.23 0.59
CA ALA A 579 5.51 -15.56 0.79
C ALA A 579 4.56 -16.68 0.36
N GLU A 580 3.24 -16.44 0.42
CA GLU A 580 2.18 -17.36 0.02
C GLU A 580 1.90 -17.31 -1.49
N GLY A 581 2.49 -16.33 -2.19
CA GLY A 581 2.41 -16.15 -3.63
C GLY A 581 1.25 -15.26 -4.09
N GLU A 582 0.64 -14.54 -3.16
CA GLU A 582 -0.44 -13.59 -3.41
C GLU A 582 0.12 -12.21 -3.72
N VAL A 583 -0.53 -11.47 -4.62
CA VAL A 583 -0.10 -10.12 -4.97
C VAL A 583 -0.73 -9.12 -4.00
N VAL A 584 0.06 -8.57 -3.09
CA VAL A 584 -0.42 -7.65 -2.04
C VAL A 584 0.29 -6.30 -2.07
N ALA A 585 -0.40 -5.27 -1.58
CA ALA A 585 0.10 -3.90 -1.50
C ALA A 585 0.85 -3.61 -0.20
N GLY A 586 1.74 -2.61 -0.23
CA GLY A 586 2.41 -2.12 0.98
C GLY A 586 3.57 -3.01 1.43
N VAL A 587 4.06 -2.81 2.66
CA VAL A 587 5.21 -3.56 3.19
C VAL A 587 4.94 -5.06 3.40
N ALA A 588 3.67 -5.47 3.35
CA ALA A 588 3.24 -6.84 3.56
C ALA A 588 3.76 -7.83 2.49
N HIS A 589 3.98 -7.38 1.25
CA HIS A 589 4.56 -8.28 0.23
C HIS A 589 6.05 -8.53 0.46
N VAL A 590 6.71 -7.74 1.32
CA VAL A 590 8.12 -7.93 1.66
C VAL A 590 8.24 -9.00 2.73
N ASP A 591 7.50 -8.84 3.83
CA ASP A 591 7.39 -9.80 4.93
C ASP A 591 6.03 -9.63 5.61
N ASP A 592 5.34 -10.73 5.91
CA ASP A 592 4.00 -10.70 6.53
C ASP A 592 3.99 -10.06 7.91
N ALA A 593 5.10 -10.15 8.65
CA ALA A 593 5.24 -9.55 9.97
C ALA A 593 5.41 -8.02 9.91
N PHE A 594 5.66 -7.45 8.73
CA PHE A 594 5.84 -6.01 8.60
C PHE A 594 4.51 -5.25 8.76
N SER A 595 4.58 -4.18 9.54
CA SER A 595 3.49 -3.23 9.73
C SER A 595 3.86 -1.87 9.15
N PRO A 596 2.93 -1.16 8.47
CA PRO A 596 3.20 0.19 7.99
C PRO A 596 3.37 1.22 9.13
N TYR A 597 3.07 0.84 10.38
CA TYR A 597 2.99 1.77 11.51
C TYR A 597 4.26 1.79 12.38
N ALA A 598 5.00 0.69 12.44
CA ALA A 598 6.24 0.60 13.20
C ALA A 598 7.20 -0.43 12.59
N ALA A 599 8.50 -0.21 12.79
CA ALA A 599 9.53 -1.19 12.45
C ALA A 599 9.43 -2.40 13.38
N PRO A 600 9.83 -3.61 12.94
CA PRO A 600 10.01 -4.73 13.85
C PRO A 600 11.08 -4.40 14.91
N PRO A 601 11.07 -5.06 16.07
CA PRO A 601 12.12 -4.90 17.07
C PRO A 601 13.51 -5.24 16.51
N VAL A 602 14.55 -4.55 17.00
CA VAL A 602 15.95 -4.78 16.57
C VAL A 602 16.37 -6.23 16.82
N SER A 603 15.83 -6.89 17.84
CA SER A 603 16.05 -8.32 18.12
C SER A 603 15.68 -9.25 16.96
N ASP A 604 14.79 -8.80 16.08
CA ASP A 604 14.24 -9.61 15.00
C ASP A 604 14.98 -9.38 13.67
N PHE A 605 15.89 -8.40 13.58
CA PHE A 605 16.55 -8.00 12.34
C PHE A 605 17.33 -9.15 11.70
N ASP A 606 18.08 -9.92 12.49
CA ASP A 606 18.84 -11.07 11.97
C ASP A 606 17.90 -12.13 11.38
N ALA A 607 16.77 -12.39 12.05
CA ALA A 607 15.77 -13.35 11.58
C ALA A 607 15.08 -12.87 10.30
N VAL A 608 14.75 -11.57 10.22
CA VAL A 608 14.19 -10.93 9.02
C VAL A 608 15.20 -11.01 7.87
N ASN A 609 16.44 -10.56 8.07
CA ASN A 609 17.48 -10.55 7.02
C ASN A 609 17.78 -11.97 6.51
N ALA A 610 17.78 -12.98 7.40
CA ALA A 610 17.93 -14.38 7.00
C ALA A 610 16.78 -14.87 6.11
N ARG A 611 15.53 -14.50 6.40
CA ARG A 611 14.37 -14.81 5.53
C ARG A 611 14.49 -14.11 4.17
N MET A 612 14.92 -12.86 4.14
CA MET A 612 15.12 -12.10 2.89
C MET A 612 16.20 -12.72 2.01
N LEU A 613 17.31 -13.16 2.62
CA LEU A 613 18.37 -13.89 1.92
C LEU A 613 17.88 -15.23 1.36
N ALA A 614 17.14 -16.02 2.14
CA ALA A 614 16.56 -17.28 1.66
C ALA A 614 15.61 -17.03 0.47
N ARG A 615 14.74 -16.04 0.59
CA ARG A 615 13.81 -15.63 -0.47
C ARG A 615 14.53 -15.17 -1.74
N ALA A 616 15.69 -14.53 -1.61
CA ALA A 616 16.51 -14.12 -2.75
C ALA A 616 17.15 -15.30 -3.51
N GLU A 617 17.42 -16.41 -2.81
CA GLU A 617 17.89 -17.66 -3.42
C GLU A 617 16.75 -18.41 -4.12
N GLU A 618 15.51 -18.26 -3.64
CA GLU A 618 14.29 -18.91 -4.16
C GLU A 618 13.59 -18.15 -5.31
N ARG A 619 14.37 -17.70 -6.30
CA ARG A 619 13.84 -16.95 -7.47
C ARG A 619 12.80 -17.75 -8.27
N GLU A 620 12.93 -19.07 -8.33
CA GLU A 620 11.95 -19.92 -9.03
C GLU A 620 10.56 -19.85 -8.35
N THR A 621 10.52 -19.89 -7.01
CA THR A 621 9.28 -19.72 -6.23
C THR A 621 8.63 -18.37 -6.50
N VAL A 622 9.42 -17.29 -6.50
CA VAL A 622 8.93 -15.93 -6.83
C VAL A 622 8.31 -15.91 -8.23
N ARG A 623 8.96 -16.53 -9.21
CA ARG A 623 8.47 -16.61 -10.59
C ARG A 623 7.15 -17.38 -10.68
N GLU A 624 7.05 -18.51 -9.99
CA GLU A 624 5.84 -19.35 -9.97
C GLU A 624 4.66 -18.64 -9.32
N ALA A 625 4.89 -17.89 -8.23
CA ALA A 625 3.88 -17.06 -7.56
C ALA A 625 3.23 -16.03 -8.51
N TRP A 626 4.01 -15.45 -9.42
CA TRP A 626 3.50 -14.52 -10.44
C TRP A 626 2.61 -15.17 -11.49
N ALA A 627 2.49 -16.51 -11.53
CA ALA A 627 1.67 -17.32 -12.44
C ALA A 627 1.54 -16.70 -13.85
N VAL A 628 2.68 -16.39 -14.46
CA VAL A 628 2.74 -15.69 -15.76
C VAL A 628 1.97 -16.50 -16.82
N GLY A 629 1.12 -15.82 -17.58
CA GLY A 629 0.29 -16.38 -18.63
C GLY A 629 -1.09 -16.90 -18.19
N THR A 630 -1.43 -16.86 -16.90
CA THR A 630 -2.77 -17.23 -16.43
C THR A 630 -3.77 -16.06 -16.58
N PRO A 631 -5.09 -16.34 -16.67
CA PRO A 631 -6.11 -15.30 -16.62
C PRO A 631 -6.05 -14.51 -15.30
N TYR A 632 -6.46 -13.25 -15.35
CA TYR A 632 -6.50 -12.32 -14.21
C TYR A 632 -7.63 -11.30 -14.35
N THR A 633 -7.97 -10.60 -13.26
CA THR A 633 -8.94 -9.50 -13.26
C THR A 633 -8.34 -8.28 -12.59
N ASP A 634 -7.81 -7.33 -13.38
CA ASP A 634 -7.04 -6.17 -12.91
C ASP A 634 -7.81 -5.24 -11.96
N THR A 635 -8.01 -5.69 -10.73
CA THR A 635 -8.88 -5.12 -9.71
C THR A 635 -8.27 -5.36 -8.34
N PHE A 636 -8.51 -4.39 -7.45
CA PHE A 636 -7.98 -4.40 -6.10
C PHE A 636 -9.07 -4.74 -5.10
N VAL A 637 -8.80 -5.72 -4.24
CA VAL A 637 -9.73 -6.22 -3.23
C VAL A 637 -9.12 -6.00 -1.85
N HIS A 638 -9.85 -5.29 -0.99
CA HIS A 638 -9.48 -5.12 0.41
C HIS A 638 -9.87 -6.37 1.19
N THR A 639 -8.96 -6.80 2.04
CA THR A 639 -9.04 -8.06 2.79
C THR A 639 -8.71 -7.81 4.26
N VAL A 640 -9.36 -8.58 5.13
CA VAL A 640 -9.04 -8.59 6.57
C VAL A 640 -8.42 -9.94 6.88
N ARG A 641 -7.17 -9.92 7.36
CA ARG A 641 -6.54 -11.09 7.98
C ARG A 641 -6.92 -11.11 9.46
N ILE A 642 -7.40 -12.26 9.93
CA ILE A 642 -7.96 -12.41 11.27
C ILE A 642 -7.34 -13.64 11.92
N THR A 643 -6.54 -13.40 12.95
CA THR A 643 -5.96 -14.42 13.80
C THR A 643 -6.70 -14.45 15.13
N THR A 644 -7.21 -15.61 15.54
CA THR A 644 -7.96 -15.78 16.80
C THR A 644 -7.19 -16.66 17.78
N ARG A 645 -7.14 -16.26 19.06
CA ARG A 645 -6.57 -17.13 20.12
C ARG A 645 -7.48 -18.31 20.47
N ILE A 646 -8.75 -18.22 20.10
CA ILE A 646 -9.74 -19.28 20.27
C ILE A 646 -9.68 -20.16 19.02
N PRO A 647 -9.51 -21.50 19.14
CA PRO A 647 -9.59 -22.40 17.99
C PRO A 647 -10.94 -22.22 17.31
N ALA A 648 -10.92 -21.69 16.10
CA ALA A 648 -12.14 -21.47 15.35
C ALA A 648 -12.71 -22.83 14.92
N ALA A 649 -14.02 -23.04 15.14
CA ALA A 649 -14.69 -24.24 14.67
C ALA A 649 -14.55 -24.38 13.13
N PRO A 650 -14.46 -25.61 12.60
CA PRO A 650 -14.42 -25.83 11.15
C PRO A 650 -15.67 -25.25 10.48
N VAL A 651 -15.54 -24.91 9.19
CA VAL A 651 -16.62 -24.40 8.33
C VAL A 651 -17.87 -25.27 8.50
N THR A 652 -18.85 -24.75 9.22
CA THR A 652 -20.17 -25.39 9.35
C THR A 652 -21.22 -24.44 8.85
N ALA A 653 -22.14 -24.96 8.05
CA ALA A 653 -23.38 -24.28 7.74
C ALA A 653 -24.00 -23.71 9.04
N PRO A 654 -24.64 -22.54 8.98
CA PRO A 654 -25.24 -21.96 10.17
C PRO A 654 -26.11 -22.97 10.91
N ALA A 655 -25.96 -23.01 12.24
CA ALA A 655 -26.76 -23.91 13.07
C ALA A 655 -28.25 -23.74 12.70
N PRO A 656 -28.98 -24.83 12.42
CA PRO A 656 -30.35 -24.74 11.93
C PRO A 656 -31.29 -24.10 12.97
N VAL A 657 -30.87 -24.05 14.24
CA VAL A 657 -31.59 -23.51 15.37
C VAL A 657 -30.84 -22.31 15.94
N VAL A 658 -31.56 -21.26 16.31
CA VAL A 658 -31.09 -20.05 16.98
C VAL A 658 -31.87 -19.85 18.27
N LEU A 659 -31.18 -19.34 19.27
CA LEU A 659 -31.77 -18.94 20.54
C LEU A 659 -32.05 -17.43 20.50
N HIS A 660 -33.30 -17.06 20.75
CA HIS A 660 -33.70 -15.67 21.04
C HIS A 660 -34.12 -15.56 22.50
N ASP A 661 -34.42 -14.35 22.96
CA ASP A 661 -34.94 -14.08 24.30
C ASP A 661 -36.09 -15.04 24.69
N GLY A 662 -35.74 -16.08 25.45
CA GLY A 662 -36.65 -17.11 25.94
C GLY A 662 -37.18 -18.15 24.95
N ASP A 663 -36.83 -18.10 23.66
CA ASP A 663 -37.40 -18.94 22.59
C ASP A 663 -36.35 -19.62 21.70
N LEU A 664 -36.58 -20.91 21.38
CA LEU A 664 -35.84 -21.65 20.34
C LEU A 664 -36.55 -21.50 18.99
N ARG A 665 -35.87 -20.95 17.98
CA ARG A 665 -36.41 -20.84 16.61
C ARG A 665 -35.52 -21.59 15.62
N LEU A 666 -36.14 -22.33 14.70
CA LEU A 666 -35.42 -22.78 13.50
C LEU A 666 -35.29 -21.59 12.55
N ARG A 667 -34.13 -21.47 11.89
CA ARG A 667 -33.86 -20.40 10.91
C ARG A 667 -34.85 -20.41 9.71
N ASP A 668 -35.44 -21.56 9.41
CA ASP A 668 -36.45 -21.73 8.35
C ASP A 668 -37.90 -21.41 8.79
N GLY A 669 -38.10 -20.83 9.98
CA GLY A 669 -39.43 -20.42 10.48
C GLY A 669 -40.40 -21.56 10.82
N ARG A 670 -39.97 -22.82 10.72
CA ARG A 670 -40.76 -23.98 11.17
C ARG A 670 -40.61 -24.11 12.69
N PRO A 671 -41.66 -24.38 13.48
CA PRO A 671 -41.47 -24.78 14.87
C PRO A 671 -40.71 -26.10 14.90
N ALA A 672 -39.70 -26.25 15.77
CA ALA A 672 -38.97 -27.50 15.95
C ALA A 672 -39.96 -28.58 16.40
N PRO A 673 -40.35 -29.56 15.55
CA PRO A 673 -41.40 -30.46 15.95
C PRO A 673 -40.78 -31.63 16.70
N TRP A 674 -40.94 -31.65 18.03
CA TRP A 674 -41.29 -32.90 18.69
C TRP A 674 -42.80 -33.10 18.48
N ARG A 675 -43.18 -33.88 17.46
CA ARG A 675 -44.56 -34.35 17.32
C ARG A 675 -44.65 -35.73 17.97
N PRO A 676 -45.48 -35.95 19.01
CA PRO A 676 -45.69 -37.29 19.52
C PRO A 676 -46.20 -38.16 18.36
N HIS A 677 -45.39 -39.15 17.97
CA HIS A 677 -45.66 -39.99 16.81
C HIS A 677 -47.00 -40.72 17.01
N PHE A 678 -47.79 -40.81 15.95
CA PHE A 678 -49.05 -41.57 15.85
C PHE A 678 -48.97 -42.99 16.45
N ALA A 679 -47.77 -43.59 16.46
CA ALA A 679 -47.45 -44.84 17.14
C ALA A 679 -47.73 -44.87 18.66
N LEU A 680 -47.67 -43.72 19.35
CA LEU A 680 -48.00 -43.58 20.77
C LEU A 680 -49.52 -43.67 21.00
N ALA A 681 -50.30 -43.02 20.13
CA ALA A 681 -51.76 -43.13 20.14
C ALA A 681 -52.21 -44.54 19.76
N VAL A 682 -51.59 -45.14 18.74
CA VAL A 682 -51.84 -46.55 18.34
C VAL A 682 -51.43 -47.52 19.45
N GLY A 683 -50.29 -47.29 20.12
CA GLY A 683 -49.83 -48.11 21.24
C GLY A 683 -50.74 -48.02 22.47
N LEU A 684 -51.22 -46.82 22.82
CA LEU A 684 -52.22 -46.62 23.87
C LEU A 684 -53.56 -47.27 23.54
N VAL A 685 -54.01 -47.16 22.27
CA VAL A 685 -55.23 -47.81 21.80
C VAL A 685 -55.09 -49.34 21.81
N LEU A 686 -53.96 -49.89 21.36
CA LEU A 686 -53.69 -51.34 21.40
C LEU A 686 -53.55 -51.87 22.83
N ALA A 687 -52.95 -51.10 23.75
CA ALA A 687 -52.86 -51.44 25.17
C ALA A 687 -54.24 -51.43 25.84
N ALA A 688 -55.06 -50.40 25.57
CA ALA A 688 -56.44 -50.32 26.05
C ALA A 688 -57.30 -51.47 25.49
N LEU A 689 -57.12 -51.82 24.21
CA LEU A 689 -57.82 -52.93 23.55
C LEU A 689 -57.39 -54.29 24.13
N ALA A 690 -56.09 -54.51 24.36
CA ALA A 690 -55.57 -55.74 24.98
C ALA A 690 -56.02 -55.90 26.44
N PHE A 691 -56.13 -54.80 27.19
CA PHE A 691 -56.69 -54.77 28.54
C PHE A 691 -58.19 -55.09 28.54
N LEU A 692 -58.97 -54.49 27.64
CA LEU A 692 -60.40 -54.78 27.46
C LEU A 692 -60.67 -56.24 27.07
N LEU A 693 -59.77 -56.85 26.30
CA LEU A 693 -59.87 -58.25 25.85
C LEU A 693 -59.37 -59.27 26.89
N ASN A 694 -58.91 -58.82 28.07
CA ASN A 694 -58.48 -59.65 29.19
C ASN A 694 -57.39 -60.69 28.82
N LEU A 695 -56.58 -60.35 27.82
CA LEU A 695 -55.48 -61.17 27.40
C LEU A 695 -54.32 -60.90 28.39
N THR A 696 -53.67 -61.95 28.91
CA THR A 696 -52.37 -61.88 29.62
C THR A 696 -51.20 -61.15 28.90
N PRO A 697 -51.23 -60.78 27.59
CA PRO A 697 -50.30 -59.86 26.93
C PRO A 697 -50.42 -58.39 27.33
N ALA A 698 -51.37 -57.97 28.18
CA ALA A 698 -51.45 -56.57 28.61
C ALA A 698 -50.13 -56.07 29.25
N ALA A 699 -49.43 -56.95 29.98
CA ALA A 699 -48.09 -56.67 30.52
C ALA A 699 -47.02 -56.56 29.42
N VAL A 700 -47.06 -57.42 28.40
CA VAL A 700 -46.09 -57.41 27.28
C VAL A 700 -46.27 -56.17 26.41
N VAL A 701 -47.53 -55.78 26.12
CA VAL A 701 -47.85 -54.55 25.41
C VAL A 701 -47.48 -53.32 26.24
N GLY A 702 -47.74 -53.34 27.56
CA GLY A 702 -47.32 -52.28 28.47
C GLY A 702 -45.80 -52.11 28.54
N ILE A 703 -45.04 -53.21 28.65
CA ILE A 703 -43.58 -53.19 28.60
C ILE A 703 -43.10 -52.67 27.24
N GLY A 704 -43.69 -53.12 26.13
CA GLY A 704 -43.35 -52.64 24.79
C GLY A 704 -43.58 -51.13 24.61
N VAL A 705 -44.69 -50.60 25.12
CA VAL A 705 -44.99 -49.16 25.10
C VAL A 705 -44.00 -48.38 25.96
N VAL A 706 -43.69 -48.86 27.17
CA VAL A 706 -42.70 -48.21 28.07
C VAL A 706 -41.29 -48.23 27.48
N THR A 707 -40.86 -49.35 26.90
CA THR A 707 -39.55 -49.46 26.23
C THR A 707 -39.49 -48.56 25.00
N MET A 708 -40.55 -48.50 24.19
CA MET A 708 -40.63 -47.60 23.04
C MET A 708 -40.62 -46.12 23.47
N LEU A 709 -41.34 -45.75 24.53
CA LEU A 709 -41.28 -44.40 25.12
C LEU A 709 -39.87 -44.10 25.65
N GLY A 710 -39.23 -45.05 26.31
CA GLY A 710 -37.85 -44.93 26.79
C GLY A 710 -36.89 -44.64 25.64
N ILE A 711 -36.93 -45.44 24.56
CA ILE A 711 -36.10 -45.27 23.36
C ILE A 711 -36.41 -43.94 22.65
N GLN A 712 -37.68 -43.58 22.48
CA GLN A 712 -38.07 -42.31 21.86
C GLN A 712 -37.59 -41.11 22.69
N THR A 713 -37.67 -41.20 24.02
CA THR A 713 -37.22 -40.15 24.92
C THR A 713 -35.70 -40.03 24.89
N THR A 714 -34.95 -41.14 24.91
CA THR A 714 -33.48 -41.09 24.82
C THR A 714 -33.01 -40.57 23.46
N VAL A 715 -33.65 -40.95 22.36
CA VAL A 715 -33.35 -40.41 21.02
C VAL A 715 -33.67 -38.91 20.94
N ALA A 716 -34.79 -38.48 21.52
CA ALA A 716 -35.17 -37.06 21.55
C ALA A 716 -34.21 -36.23 22.42
N VAL A 717 -33.81 -36.75 23.58
CA VAL A 717 -32.82 -36.13 24.47
C VAL A 717 -31.44 -36.08 23.80
N ASP A 718 -30.98 -37.15 23.13
CA ASP A 718 -29.70 -37.14 22.42
C ASP A 718 -29.72 -36.14 21.26
N ARG A 719 -30.81 -36.10 20.48
CA ARG A 719 -30.98 -35.09 19.42
C ARG A 719 -31.02 -33.67 19.99
N GLY A 720 -31.76 -33.46 21.07
CA GLY A 720 -31.85 -32.17 21.74
C GLY A 720 -30.51 -31.73 22.32
N ARG A 721 -29.72 -32.67 22.85
CA ARG A 721 -28.38 -32.44 23.37
C ARG A 721 -27.45 -31.98 22.27
N ARG A 722 -27.47 -32.63 21.10
CA ARG A 722 -26.70 -32.18 19.92
C ARG A 722 -27.07 -30.75 19.48
N ILE A 723 -28.36 -30.41 19.49
CA ILE A 723 -28.82 -29.04 19.18
C ILE A 723 -28.32 -28.03 20.22
N ALA A 724 -28.37 -28.38 21.51
CA ALA A 724 -27.83 -27.53 22.57
C ALA A 724 -26.30 -27.41 22.48
N GLU A 725 -25.59 -28.49 22.13
CA GLU A 725 -24.15 -28.49 21.83
C GLU A 725 -23.83 -27.60 20.63
N ASP A 726 -24.67 -27.57 19.60
CA ASP A 726 -24.52 -26.67 18.45
C ASP A 726 -24.79 -25.20 18.84
N LEU A 727 -25.79 -24.92 19.69
CA LEU A 727 -26.11 -23.57 20.19
C LEU A 727 -25.05 -23.00 21.15
N ALA A 728 -24.38 -23.87 21.90
CA ALA A 728 -23.30 -23.48 22.82
C ALA A 728 -21.99 -23.14 22.08
N ARG A 729 -21.85 -23.52 20.80
CA ARG A 729 -20.64 -23.18 20.03
C ARG A 729 -20.61 -21.69 19.66
N PRO A 730 -19.44 -21.04 19.74
CA PRO A 730 -19.29 -19.69 19.22
C PRO A 730 -19.51 -19.69 17.69
N PRO A 731 -20.05 -18.59 17.13
CA PRO A 731 -20.22 -18.48 15.68
C PRO A 731 -18.86 -18.53 14.99
N GLY A 732 -18.82 -19.19 13.84
CA GLY A 732 -17.66 -19.15 12.96
C GLY A 732 -17.47 -17.74 12.41
N LEU A 733 -16.21 -17.38 12.16
CA LEU A 733 -15.85 -16.07 11.61
C LEU A 733 -16.51 -15.82 10.23
N GLU A 734 -16.70 -16.87 9.43
CA GLU A 734 -17.44 -16.80 8.16
C GLU A 734 -18.88 -16.34 8.35
N GLN A 735 -19.56 -16.79 9.41
CA GLN A 735 -20.94 -16.36 9.67
C GLN A 735 -20.99 -14.87 10.02
N VAL A 736 -19.97 -14.37 10.73
CA VAL A 736 -19.80 -12.95 11.02
C VAL A 736 -19.54 -12.18 9.73
N ALA A 737 -18.64 -12.65 8.88
CA ALA A 737 -18.37 -12.06 7.56
C ALA A 737 -19.63 -12.04 6.66
N PHE A 738 -20.39 -13.13 6.60
CA PHE A 738 -21.65 -13.19 5.86
C PHE A 738 -22.70 -12.22 6.41
N ALA A 739 -22.79 -12.07 7.74
CA ALA A 739 -23.68 -11.09 8.36
C ALA A 739 -23.32 -9.65 7.98
N VAL A 740 -22.04 -9.32 7.97
CA VAL A 740 -21.54 -8.00 7.56
C VAL A 740 -21.85 -7.74 6.08
N ALA A 741 -21.55 -8.69 5.20
CA ALA A 741 -21.80 -8.56 3.76
C ALA A 741 -23.30 -8.41 3.45
N ASP A 742 -24.17 -9.26 4.00
CA ASP A 742 -25.62 -9.14 3.81
C ASP A 742 -26.19 -7.85 4.44
N GLY A 743 -25.61 -7.40 5.56
CA GLY A 743 -25.97 -6.14 6.21
C GLY A 743 -25.67 -4.92 5.34
N LEU A 744 -24.48 -4.88 4.74
CA LEU A 744 -24.08 -3.84 3.79
C LEU A 744 -24.94 -3.86 2.52
N HIS A 745 -25.18 -5.04 1.96
CA HIS A 745 -26.00 -5.21 0.78
C HIS A 745 -27.45 -4.75 1.01
N SER A 746 -28.05 -5.18 2.13
CA SER A 746 -29.41 -4.80 2.52
C SER A 746 -29.54 -3.30 2.83
N ALA A 747 -28.44 -2.67 3.26
CA ALA A 747 -28.34 -1.23 3.47
C ALA A 747 -28.13 -0.42 2.17
N GLY A 748 -27.92 -1.08 1.03
CA GLY A 748 -27.61 -0.47 -0.26
C GLY A 748 -26.20 0.12 -0.35
N LEU A 749 -25.27 -0.40 0.46
CA LEU A 749 -23.87 0.04 0.50
C LEU A 749 -22.96 -0.83 -0.37
N THR A 750 -23.37 -2.05 -0.68
CA THR A 750 -22.66 -2.96 -1.58
C THR A 750 -23.61 -3.59 -2.59
N SER A 751 -23.10 -3.83 -3.79
CA SER A 751 -23.77 -4.49 -4.89
C SER A 751 -23.96 -6.00 -4.65
N ALA A 752 -23.14 -6.62 -3.81
CA ALA A 752 -23.21 -8.02 -3.43
C ALA A 752 -23.25 -8.23 -1.91
N GLY A 753 -23.84 -9.35 -1.49
CA GLY A 753 -23.93 -9.81 -0.09
C GLY A 753 -23.09 -11.06 0.18
N ALA A 754 -23.53 -11.93 1.08
CA ALA A 754 -22.78 -13.08 1.58
C ALA A 754 -22.27 -14.05 0.49
N ALA A 755 -22.95 -14.15 -0.65
CA ALA A 755 -22.54 -15.03 -1.75
C ALA A 755 -21.21 -14.63 -2.41
N ALA A 756 -20.79 -13.38 -2.24
CA ALA A 756 -19.53 -12.84 -2.76
C ALA A 756 -18.39 -12.86 -1.73
N VAL A 757 -18.62 -13.37 -0.52
CA VAL A 757 -17.60 -13.43 0.52
C VAL A 757 -16.67 -14.63 0.27
N SER A 758 -15.37 -14.37 0.18
CA SER A 758 -14.34 -15.40 0.20
C SER A 758 -13.68 -15.44 1.58
N VAL A 759 -13.43 -16.65 2.08
CA VAL A 759 -12.66 -16.91 3.29
C VAL A 759 -11.61 -17.95 2.99
N GLU A 760 -10.36 -17.52 2.93
CA GLU A 760 -9.19 -18.36 2.75
C GLU A 760 -8.57 -18.63 4.12
N VAL A 761 -8.13 -19.86 4.37
CA VAL A 761 -7.44 -20.24 5.60
C VAL A 761 -6.01 -20.62 5.23
N ASP A 762 -5.04 -19.94 5.84
CA ASP A 762 -3.63 -20.20 5.57
C ASP A 762 -3.13 -21.47 6.30
N THR A 763 -1.83 -21.77 6.13
CA THR A 763 -1.21 -22.96 6.74
C THR A 763 -1.03 -22.85 8.26
N VAL A 764 -1.12 -21.64 8.83
CA VAL A 764 -0.96 -21.33 10.26
C VAL A 764 -2.33 -21.20 10.96
N GLY A 765 -3.42 -21.23 10.21
CA GLY A 765 -4.80 -21.14 10.69
C GLY A 765 -5.37 -19.72 10.72
N GLU A 766 -4.67 -18.74 10.15
CA GLU A 766 -5.18 -17.38 9.95
C GLU A 766 -6.24 -17.36 8.84
N ARG A 767 -7.26 -16.53 9.03
CA ARG A 767 -8.39 -16.41 8.11
C ARG A 767 -8.31 -15.08 7.37
N ARG A 768 -8.26 -15.13 6.04
CA ARG A 768 -8.34 -13.96 5.17
C ARG A 768 -9.74 -13.87 4.61
N CYS A 769 -10.43 -12.77 4.92
CA CYS A 769 -11.81 -12.53 4.49
C CYS A 769 -11.86 -11.38 3.49
N ALA A 770 -12.60 -11.54 2.40
CA ALA A 770 -12.81 -10.51 1.38
C ALA A 770 -14.23 -10.54 0.79
N LEU A 771 -14.65 -9.42 0.21
CA LEU A 771 -15.86 -9.34 -0.63
C LEU A 771 -15.40 -9.21 -2.08
N GLU A 772 -15.64 -10.24 -2.89
CA GLU A 772 -15.12 -10.35 -4.25
C GLU A 772 -16.13 -9.95 -5.32
N GLY A 773 -15.65 -9.61 -6.52
CA GLY A 773 -16.51 -9.22 -7.65
C GLY A 773 -17.26 -7.90 -7.45
N VAL A 774 -16.82 -7.07 -6.50
CA VAL A 774 -17.36 -5.73 -6.21
C VAL A 774 -16.30 -4.65 -6.45
N PRO A 775 -16.69 -3.38 -6.65
CA PRO A 775 -15.75 -2.26 -6.70
C PRO A 775 -14.82 -2.17 -5.47
N PRO A 776 -13.58 -1.66 -5.60
CA PRO A 776 -12.63 -1.55 -4.48
C PRO A 776 -13.19 -0.82 -3.26
N GLU A 777 -13.97 0.24 -3.45
CA GLU A 777 -14.62 1.00 -2.37
C GLU A 777 -15.60 0.14 -1.55
N GLU A 778 -16.35 -0.75 -2.22
CA GLU A 778 -17.28 -1.67 -1.58
C GLU A 778 -16.53 -2.74 -0.78
N SER A 779 -15.44 -3.29 -1.34
CA SER A 779 -14.58 -4.24 -0.62
C SER A 779 -13.92 -3.60 0.60
N ALA A 780 -13.52 -2.32 0.52
CA ALA A 780 -12.95 -1.56 1.63
C ALA A 780 -13.98 -1.33 2.75
N ALA A 781 -15.22 -0.99 2.38
CA ALA A 781 -16.31 -0.82 3.34
C ALA A 781 -16.61 -2.14 4.07
N PHE A 782 -16.58 -3.28 3.36
CA PHE A 782 -16.70 -4.60 3.96
C PHE A 782 -15.56 -4.92 4.92
N ALA A 783 -14.31 -4.73 4.48
CA ALA A 783 -13.13 -5.05 5.27
C ALA A 783 -13.10 -4.24 6.58
N SER A 784 -13.31 -2.92 6.50
CA SER A 784 -13.40 -2.05 7.68
C SER A 784 -14.58 -2.42 8.59
N ALA A 785 -15.75 -2.73 8.02
CA ALA A 785 -16.90 -3.11 8.83
C ALA A 785 -16.67 -4.45 9.56
N LEU A 786 -16.04 -5.43 8.90
CA LEU A 786 -15.70 -6.71 9.51
C LEU A 786 -14.67 -6.54 10.63
N ASP A 787 -13.62 -5.75 10.40
CA ASP A 787 -12.63 -5.37 11.41
C ASP A 787 -13.30 -4.77 12.66
N GLU A 788 -14.25 -3.86 12.48
CA GLU A 788 -15.00 -3.22 13.58
C GLU A 788 -15.89 -4.18 14.39
N VAL A 789 -16.41 -5.25 13.78
CA VAL A 789 -17.24 -6.26 14.46
C VAL A 789 -16.40 -7.20 15.30
N VAL A 790 -15.25 -7.62 14.77
CA VAL A 790 -14.40 -8.63 15.41
C VAL A 790 -13.42 -8.04 16.41
N SER A 791 -13.18 -6.74 16.34
CA SER A 791 -12.37 -5.99 17.30
C SER A 791 -13.10 -5.73 18.63
N PRO A 792 -12.36 -5.44 19.72
CA PRO A 792 -12.95 -5.09 21.01
C PRO A 792 -13.98 -3.95 20.92
N MET A 793 -15.05 -4.06 21.71
CA MET A 793 -16.14 -3.09 21.70
C MET A 793 -15.73 -1.77 22.37
N ALA A 794 -15.73 -0.67 21.62
CA ALA A 794 -15.65 0.69 22.19
C ALA A 794 -17.04 1.30 22.44
N SER A 795 -17.35 2.47 21.87
CA SER A 795 -18.67 3.09 21.98
C SER A 795 -19.38 3.17 20.63
N PRO A 796 -19.84 2.05 20.05
CA PRO A 796 -20.62 2.10 18.83
C PRO A 796 -21.94 2.85 19.07
N ARG A 797 -22.50 3.44 18.01
CA ARG A 797 -23.80 4.13 18.10
C ARG A 797 -24.98 3.17 18.33
N TYR A 798 -24.79 1.90 17.97
CA TYR A 798 -25.75 0.82 18.19
C TYR A 798 -25.03 -0.45 18.62
N VAL A 799 -25.69 -1.27 19.45
CA VAL A 799 -25.20 -2.58 19.91
C VAL A 799 -26.22 -3.67 19.59
N LEU A 800 -25.74 -4.90 19.42
CA LEU A 800 -26.55 -6.09 19.08
C LEU A 800 -26.42 -7.15 20.17
N PRO A 801 -27.53 -7.71 20.69
CA PRO A 801 -27.47 -8.83 21.61
C PRO A 801 -27.29 -10.16 20.88
N ARG A 802 -26.60 -11.08 21.53
CA ARG A 802 -26.49 -12.50 21.18
C ARG A 802 -26.70 -13.33 22.44
N TRP A 803 -27.71 -14.19 22.42
CA TRP A 803 -27.99 -15.09 23.53
C TRP A 803 -27.17 -16.37 23.41
N VAL A 804 -26.59 -16.82 24.53
CA VAL A 804 -25.67 -17.96 24.57
C VAL A 804 -26.00 -18.95 25.68
N LEU A 805 -25.44 -20.15 25.56
CA LEU A 805 -25.38 -21.17 26.60
C LEU A 805 -23.96 -21.17 27.16
N ALA A 806 -23.77 -20.68 28.39
CA ALA A 806 -22.46 -20.51 29.04
C ALA A 806 -21.98 -21.79 29.76
N GLY A 807 -22.89 -22.72 30.08
CA GLY A 807 -22.58 -23.96 30.79
C GLY A 807 -22.29 -25.19 29.88
N PRO A 808 -21.65 -26.24 30.41
CA PRO A 808 -21.51 -27.51 29.70
C PRO A 808 -22.88 -28.14 29.46
N VAL A 809 -23.14 -28.54 28.22
CA VAL A 809 -24.43 -29.09 27.81
C VAL A 809 -24.65 -30.47 28.43
N ASP A 810 -25.82 -30.68 29.05
CA ASP A 810 -26.18 -31.94 29.68
C ASP A 810 -27.45 -32.61 29.08
N ASN A 811 -27.83 -33.78 29.62
CA ASN A 811 -29.05 -34.48 29.20
C ASN A 811 -30.33 -33.71 29.57
N GLY A 812 -30.27 -32.83 30.58
CA GLY A 812 -31.36 -31.93 30.96
C GLY A 812 -31.58 -30.86 29.90
N ASP A 813 -30.52 -30.28 29.32
CA ASP A 813 -30.58 -29.40 28.15
C ASP A 813 -31.17 -30.11 26.95
N GLY A 814 -30.75 -31.36 26.71
CA GLY A 814 -31.32 -32.17 25.65
C GLY A 814 -32.82 -32.40 25.80
N LEU A 815 -33.30 -32.65 27.03
CA LEU A 815 -34.72 -32.75 27.33
C LEU A 815 -35.44 -31.40 27.18
N ARG A 816 -34.84 -30.30 27.64
CA ARG A 816 -35.39 -28.94 27.50
C ARG A 816 -35.55 -28.55 26.04
N VAL A 817 -34.57 -28.85 25.18
CA VAL A 817 -34.67 -28.64 23.73
C VAL A 817 -35.79 -29.50 23.14
N ALA A 818 -35.86 -30.79 23.50
CA ALA A 818 -36.90 -31.70 23.01
C ALA A 818 -38.32 -31.22 23.37
N LEU A 819 -38.47 -30.52 24.50
CA LEU A 819 -39.72 -29.94 24.97
C LEU A 819 -39.93 -28.48 24.50
N GLY A 820 -38.99 -27.87 23.78
CA GLY A 820 -39.06 -26.47 23.34
C GLY A 820 -38.98 -25.46 24.49
N ARG A 821 -38.28 -25.80 25.58
CA ARG A 821 -38.19 -25.01 26.82
C ARG A 821 -36.77 -24.56 27.18
N LEU A 822 -35.81 -24.68 26.27
CA LEU A 822 -34.46 -24.18 26.52
C LEU A 822 -34.50 -22.65 26.60
N ARG A 823 -33.75 -22.09 27.55
CA ARG A 823 -33.55 -20.64 27.70
C ARG A 823 -32.06 -20.34 27.70
N ALA A 824 -31.72 -19.13 27.28
CA ALA A 824 -30.37 -18.61 27.42
C ALA A 824 -30.02 -18.44 28.90
N ASP A 825 -28.77 -18.73 29.24
CA ASP A 825 -28.19 -18.47 30.56
C ASP A 825 -27.06 -17.43 30.50
N GLY A 826 -26.75 -16.92 29.30
CA GLY A 826 -25.87 -15.78 29.08
C GLY A 826 -26.29 -14.89 27.91
N GLU A 827 -25.81 -13.66 27.92
CA GLU A 827 -26.01 -12.65 26.87
C GLU A 827 -24.67 -11.98 26.56
N LEU A 828 -24.29 -11.98 25.28
CA LEU A 828 -23.12 -11.29 24.76
C LEU A 828 -23.58 -10.14 23.87
N TRP A 829 -22.78 -9.09 23.81
CA TRP A 829 -23.08 -7.92 22.99
C TRP A 829 -22.02 -7.75 21.90
N HIS A 830 -22.46 -7.31 20.74
CA HIS A 830 -21.62 -7.04 19.58
C HIS A 830 -21.82 -5.61 19.07
N SER A 831 -20.78 -5.04 18.48
CA SER A 831 -20.81 -3.72 17.87
C SER A 831 -21.60 -3.74 16.56
N VAL A 832 -22.39 -2.69 16.31
CA VAL A 832 -22.82 -2.36 14.95
C VAL A 832 -21.70 -1.52 14.32
N PRO A 833 -21.15 -1.91 13.15
CA PRO A 833 -20.12 -1.15 12.47
C PRO A 833 -20.56 0.27 12.14
N THR A 834 -19.63 1.20 12.13
CA THR A 834 -19.88 2.64 11.98
C THR A 834 -20.67 2.94 10.71
N VAL A 835 -20.30 2.32 9.59
CA VAL A 835 -20.98 2.50 8.28
C VAL A 835 -22.45 2.03 8.29
N LEU A 836 -22.78 1.04 9.12
CA LEU A 836 -24.13 0.50 9.33
C LEU A 836 -24.86 1.19 10.49
N GLY A 837 -24.13 1.85 11.39
CA GLY A 837 -24.66 2.60 12.53
C GLY A 837 -25.05 4.05 12.22
N THR A 838 -24.88 4.53 10.98
CA THR A 838 -25.20 5.93 10.62
C THR A 838 -26.69 6.27 10.73
N THR A 839 -27.59 5.28 10.57
CA THR A 839 -29.03 5.46 10.74
C THR A 839 -29.65 4.23 11.42
N GLY A 840 -30.74 4.42 12.16
CA GLY A 840 -31.46 3.31 12.78
C GLY A 840 -31.95 2.27 11.77
N LYS A 841 -32.33 2.70 10.56
CA LYS A 841 -32.73 1.80 9.47
C LYS A 841 -31.60 0.85 9.05
N ARG A 842 -30.38 1.37 8.88
CA ARG A 842 -29.21 0.54 8.53
C ARG A 842 -28.81 -0.37 9.69
N ALA A 843 -28.86 0.12 10.92
CA ALA A 843 -28.56 -0.69 12.10
C ALA A 843 -29.52 -1.88 12.23
N GLN A 844 -30.82 -1.68 11.96
CA GLN A 844 -31.79 -2.78 11.95
C GLN A 844 -31.63 -3.72 10.74
N ALA A 845 -31.21 -3.22 9.58
CA ALA A 845 -30.88 -4.08 8.43
C ALA A 845 -29.71 -5.01 8.77
N PHE A 846 -28.67 -4.49 9.43
CA PHE A 846 -27.58 -5.30 9.95
C PHE A 846 -28.05 -6.26 11.05
N ALA A 847 -28.92 -5.84 11.97
CA ALA A 847 -29.49 -6.72 12.99
C ALA A 847 -30.22 -7.93 12.39
N ALA A 848 -30.97 -7.73 11.29
CA ALA A 848 -31.65 -8.81 10.58
C ALA A 848 -30.65 -9.76 9.89
N ALA A 849 -29.57 -9.24 9.30
CA ALA A 849 -28.51 -10.06 8.73
C ALA A 849 -27.73 -10.83 9.81
N TRP A 850 -27.43 -10.18 10.94
CA TRP A 850 -26.80 -10.77 12.12
C TRP A 850 -27.63 -11.92 12.68
N ASP A 851 -28.93 -11.70 12.82
CA ASP A 851 -29.85 -12.74 13.29
C ASP A 851 -29.90 -13.92 12.32
N ARG A 852 -29.93 -13.65 11.01
CA ARG A 852 -29.91 -14.68 9.96
C ARG A 852 -28.68 -15.56 10.02
N TRP A 853 -27.50 -15.03 10.36
CA TRP A 853 -26.21 -15.73 10.24
C TRP A 853 -25.60 -16.17 11.58
N VAL A 854 -25.73 -15.37 12.63
CA VAL A 854 -25.17 -15.60 13.96
C VAL A 854 -26.26 -15.96 14.97
N GLY A 855 -27.39 -15.25 14.92
CA GLY A 855 -28.51 -15.42 15.83
C GLY A 855 -28.50 -14.39 16.96
N GLY A 856 -29.46 -13.46 16.92
CA GLY A 856 -29.43 -12.27 17.78
C GLY A 856 -30.75 -11.50 17.79
N GLY A 857 -30.68 -10.25 18.25
CA GLY A 857 -31.85 -9.39 18.43
C GLY A 857 -31.76 -8.05 17.69
N PRO A 858 -32.79 -7.18 17.83
CA PRO A 858 -32.79 -5.86 17.21
C PRO A 858 -31.65 -4.99 17.75
N ALA A 859 -31.12 -4.12 16.89
CA ALA A 859 -30.08 -3.17 17.29
C ALA A 859 -30.64 -2.15 18.31
N ILE A 860 -29.88 -1.91 19.38
CA ILE A 860 -30.24 -0.95 20.44
C ILE A 860 -29.39 0.31 20.30
N TYR A 861 -30.05 1.48 20.30
CA TYR A 861 -29.35 2.76 20.27
C TYR A 861 -28.67 3.03 21.61
N THR A 862 -27.37 3.32 21.58
CA THR A 862 -26.56 3.45 22.80
C THR A 862 -26.83 4.74 23.57
N GLY A 863 -27.42 5.76 22.92
CA GLY A 863 -27.92 6.96 23.62
C GLY A 863 -29.29 6.78 24.28
N SER A 864 -29.84 5.55 24.35
CA SER A 864 -31.04 5.25 25.14
C SER A 864 -30.66 4.76 26.54
N PRO A 865 -31.50 4.91 27.59
CA PRO A 865 -31.16 4.47 28.94
C PRO A 865 -30.79 2.98 29.03
N GLN A 866 -31.44 2.15 28.22
CA GLN A 866 -31.13 0.72 28.12
C GLN A 866 -29.78 0.51 27.43
N GLY A 867 -29.54 1.18 26.30
CA GLY A 867 -28.30 1.05 25.54
C GLY A 867 -27.07 1.59 26.27
N GLU A 868 -27.22 2.66 27.06
CA GLU A 868 -26.17 3.23 27.90
C GLU A 868 -25.76 2.24 28.99
N GLY A 869 -26.73 1.62 29.66
CA GLY A 869 -26.48 0.57 30.65
C GLY A 869 -25.73 -0.63 30.07
N VAL A 870 -26.11 -1.07 28.85
CA VAL A 870 -25.38 -2.14 28.15
C VAL A 870 -23.95 -1.72 27.86
N LEU A 871 -23.76 -0.54 27.27
CA LEU A 871 -22.45 -0.04 26.88
C LEU A 871 -21.48 0.03 28.06
N VAL A 872 -21.93 0.52 29.21
CA VAL A 872 -21.12 0.56 30.45
C VAL A 872 -20.69 -0.84 30.89
N THR A 873 -21.52 -1.86 30.71
CA THR A 873 -21.20 -3.24 31.11
C THR A 873 -20.32 -4.01 30.12
N THR A 874 -20.32 -3.62 28.84
CA THR A 874 -19.68 -4.40 27.76
C THR A 874 -18.52 -3.67 27.08
N ARG A 875 -18.27 -2.40 27.42
CA ARG A 875 -17.13 -1.64 26.89
C ARG A 875 -15.81 -2.36 27.24
N GLY A 876 -14.95 -2.51 26.24
CA GLY A 876 -13.67 -3.23 26.35
C GLY A 876 -13.80 -4.75 26.30
N SER A 877 -15.00 -5.32 26.17
CA SER A 877 -15.15 -6.75 25.93
C SER A 877 -14.64 -7.11 24.52
N ASP A 878 -13.87 -8.19 24.44
CA ASP A 878 -13.39 -8.77 23.20
C ASP A 878 -14.01 -10.17 23.03
N PRO A 879 -15.19 -10.26 22.40
CA PRO A 879 -15.91 -11.52 22.26
C PRO A 879 -15.23 -12.52 21.31
N PHE A 880 -14.27 -12.06 20.49
CA PHE A 880 -13.61 -12.90 19.49
C PHE A 880 -12.13 -13.19 19.82
N ALA A 881 -11.51 -12.42 20.73
CA ALA A 881 -10.08 -12.50 21.06
C ALA A 881 -9.22 -12.49 19.78
N ALA A 882 -9.58 -11.58 18.86
CA ALA A 882 -9.08 -11.55 17.49
C ALA A 882 -8.08 -10.40 17.29
N THR A 883 -7.00 -10.70 16.58
CA THR A 883 -6.10 -9.69 16.01
C THR A 883 -6.35 -9.61 14.52
N THR A 884 -6.59 -8.40 14.04
CA THR A 884 -6.89 -8.10 12.65
C THR A 884 -5.78 -7.29 12.00
N VAL A 885 -5.61 -7.51 10.70
CA VAL A 885 -4.70 -6.75 9.83
C VAL A 885 -5.41 -6.48 8.51
N LEU A 886 -5.47 -5.21 8.10
CA LEU A 886 -6.06 -4.82 6.82
C LEU A 886 -5.00 -4.89 5.72
N ARG A 887 -5.34 -5.54 4.60
CA ARG A 887 -4.46 -5.71 3.44
C ARG A 887 -5.22 -5.45 2.15
N THR A 888 -4.53 -4.94 1.14
CA THR A 888 -5.09 -4.82 -0.22
C THR A 888 -4.39 -5.82 -1.12
N SER A 889 -5.19 -6.63 -1.83
CA SER A 889 -4.72 -7.67 -2.74
C SER A 889 -5.17 -7.41 -4.17
N TRP A 890 -4.43 -7.93 -5.14
CA TRP A 890 -4.75 -7.88 -6.57
C TRP A 890 -5.25 -9.25 -7.05
N ARG A 891 -6.20 -9.26 -8.01
CA ARG A 891 -6.88 -10.48 -8.48
C ARG A 891 -6.68 -10.78 -9.97
#